data_AF-A0A924MY93-F1
#
_entry.id   AF-A0A924MY93-F1
#
_cell.length_a   1.000
_cell.length_b   1.000
_cell.length_c   1.000
_cell.angle_alpha   90.00
_cell.angle_beta   90.00
_cell.angle_gamma   90.00
#
_symmetry.space_group_name_H-M   'P 1'
#
loop_
_entity.id
_entity.type
_entity.pdbx_description
1 polymer ?
#
loop_
_entity_poly.entity_id
_entity_poly.type
_entity_poly.pdbx_seq_one_letter_code
_entity_poly.pdbx_strand_id
1 'polypeptide(L)'
;MKNRFVPAMPEGLARACPPGLVAVLMAGVLSACGGGGGGGTPPPTATLSADQKIYEDAALHGGIGGISYNVPYGGGVLASGNSFVYSTLTTLSASPLASGSQTVTPRLATVAPSLTPPSPQKSWYLVGGQFVARSTTANEQVSYDGTAVQVVRYADDNQTIVDGFHEDAFREVALSGSVSSAPAELLGVLPLDQWAAGGNFSAATPWQPGAFYVARKETLTADRTLLEACYPLANLATASTATMPPPCFSGSLASRFPLTLYFPASSHPRETYAAADGTVSTLQGLQVWTANQPEPSGGYPTRSYRVFIHQGGAIYAGVMQRQGTAATSTLSDGSVVGEVFALNQAAISTVGQGVVLTPSTPRQTAGILRGLPTLDLYGIGGTGVNGALSPQDLRTHYDVPPALDGTGQTIAVVDSPGPSWIDYIDDLQAYSRAFGLPVCASAAGSCFQHVDLSNGAFAGTGNGGATEATLDIEMVHAMAPGANIVLVTAASGSLADMMAAVNYAASLPQVTAVSASWGYDYAATVGTIPDEEFLLAQFVAQGKVFFASSGDAGQLPGFGPTYPAISTYFTSVGGTRIQAVAPSAGASSDTGWLFSGGGATPWMAMPSWQQAFVGSSQVLVNTDERAVPDVTAVADPAHSPVAMYFRQRWTMEGGTSVGAPLWAGIAALIAQQKAAAGTSLAASVAAAPGGFNGLLYRGNLFATANPALEALAGGTSFAQEVSCGSCSVVPGYNDVAGLGTPDVASLIAAF
;
A
#
# COMPACT_ATOMS: atom_id res chain seq x y z
N MET A 1 -69.41 -4.97 30.96
CA MET A 1 -70.26 -5.37 32.12
C MET A 1 -69.34 -5.26 33.34
N LYS A 2 -69.65 -4.43 34.37
CA LYS A 2 -70.29 -4.83 35.66
C LYS A 2 -69.54 -6.01 36.32
N ASN A 3 -68.93 -5.94 37.52
CA ASN A 3 -69.17 -5.18 38.78
C ASN A 3 -67.80 -4.89 39.49
N ARG A 4 -67.58 -3.88 40.36
CA ARG A 4 -68.13 -3.55 41.73
C ARG A 4 -67.91 -4.67 42.78
N PHE A 5 -67.53 -4.48 44.06
CA PHE A 5 -67.23 -3.36 45.02
C PHE A 5 -66.35 -3.98 46.18
N VAL A 6 -65.37 -3.31 46.85
CA VAL A 6 -65.43 -2.45 48.08
C VAL A 6 -65.92 -3.18 49.36
N PRO A 7 -65.42 -2.95 50.61
CA PRO A 7 -64.54 -1.90 51.20
C PRO A 7 -63.15 -2.43 51.69
N ALA A 8 -62.34 -1.91 52.64
CA ALA A 8 -62.43 -0.85 53.68
C ALA A 8 -61.03 -0.26 54.10
N MET A 9 -60.98 0.49 55.23
CA MET A 9 -59.78 0.96 55.99
C MET A 9 -60.00 0.73 57.52
N PRO A 10 -59.08 1.01 58.48
CA PRO A 10 -58.46 2.32 58.82
C PRO A 10 -56.91 2.33 58.65
N GLU A 11 -56.24 3.44 58.34
CA GLU A 11 -55.83 4.59 59.20
C GLU A 11 -54.94 4.23 60.42
N GLY A 12 -53.78 4.86 60.65
CA GLY A 12 -53.07 5.84 59.82
C GLY A 12 -51.89 6.54 60.54
N LEU A 13 -51.28 7.52 59.84
CA LEU A 13 -50.47 8.65 60.35
C LEU A 13 -49.09 8.33 61.00
N ALA A 14 -48.00 9.07 60.72
CA ALA A 14 -47.82 10.19 59.78
C ALA A 14 -46.34 10.45 59.41
N ARG A 15 -46.13 10.81 58.13
CA ARG A 15 -45.15 11.78 57.57
C ARG A 15 -43.64 11.58 57.85
N ALA A 16 -42.72 11.81 56.90
CA ALA A 16 -42.83 12.45 55.58
C ALA A 16 -41.98 11.73 54.51
N CYS A 17 -42.36 11.91 53.23
CA CYS A 17 -41.59 11.48 52.05
C CYS A 17 -41.09 12.71 51.26
N PRO A 18 -40.13 12.53 50.32
CA PRO A 18 -39.40 13.58 49.60
C PRO A 18 -40.05 13.79 48.20
N PRO A 19 -39.37 13.83 47.03
CA PRO A 19 -38.06 14.40 46.61
C PRO A 19 -38.21 15.33 45.35
N GLY A 20 -37.08 15.74 44.74
CA GLY A 20 -36.96 15.69 43.27
C GLY A 20 -36.88 17.00 42.46
N LEU A 21 -35.71 17.18 41.80
CA LEU A 21 -35.52 17.44 40.35
C LEU A 21 -36.51 18.32 39.55
N VAL A 22 -36.00 19.35 38.85
CA VAL A 22 -36.10 19.62 37.38
C VAL A 22 -35.74 21.10 37.05
N ALA A 23 -35.11 21.26 35.88
CA ALA A 23 -34.46 22.41 35.25
C ALA A 23 -35.34 23.63 34.84
N VAL A 24 -34.69 24.60 34.16
CA VAL A 24 -35.17 25.51 33.07
C VAL A 24 -35.13 27.04 33.33
N LEU A 25 -34.17 27.68 32.64
CA LEU A 25 -34.11 29.01 31.98
C LEU A 25 -34.42 30.39 32.66
N MET A 26 -33.56 31.35 32.26
CA MET A 26 -33.78 32.77 31.91
C MET A 26 -33.82 33.91 32.96
N ALA A 27 -32.75 34.72 32.89
CA ALA A 27 -32.73 36.18 32.70
C ALA A 27 -33.35 37.15 33.74
N GLY A 28 -32.46 37.90 34.42
CA GLY A 28 -32.41 39.36 34.22
C GLY A 28 -32.70 40.30 35.40
N VAL A 29 -32.00 41.46 35.35
CA VAL A 29 -32.32 42.78 35.93
C VAL A 29 -31.59 43.21 37.24
N LEU A 30 -30.43 43.84 37.01
CA LEU A 30 -29.99 45.17 37.51
C LEU A 30 -29.79 45.51 39.01
N SER A 31 -28.60 46.10 39.21
CA SER A 31 -28.29 47.33 39.97
C SER A 31 -27.81 47.24 41.43
N ALA A 32 -26.54 47.64 41.60
CA ALA A 32 -26.08 48.48 42.71
C ALA A 32 -24.88 49.32 42.23
N CYS A 33 -25.03 50.65 42.19
CA CYS A 33 -23.91 51.55 41.95
C CYS A 33 -23.02 51.65 43.20
N GLY A 34 -21.70 51.63 43.03
CA GLY A 34 -20.73 51.81 44.11
C GLY A 34 -19.40 52.30 43.57
N GLY A 35 -19.32 53.59 43.24
CA GLY A 35 -18.09 54.19 42.72
C GLY A 35 -17.03 54.41 43.81
N GLY A 36 -15.82 53.93 43.56
CA GLY A 36 -14.63 54.21 44.38
C GLY A 36 -13.42 54.37 43.47
N GLY A 37 -12.97 55.61 43.26
CA GLY A 37 -11.88 55.92 42.34
C GLY A 37 -10.51 55.49 42.88
N GLY A 38 -10.03 54.34 42.43
CA GLY A 38 -8.61 53.98 42.46
C GLY A 38 -8.06 54.01 41.04
N GLY A 39 -6.89 54.62 40.83
CA GLY A 39 -6.24 54.72 39.52
C GLY A 39 -5.69 53.39 39.05
N GLY A 40 -6.58 52.47 38.64
CA GLY A 40 -6.18 51.33 37.85
C GLY A 40 -5.71 51.82 36.48
N THR A 41 -4.49 51.43 36.09
CA THR A 41 -4.16 51.29 34.67
C THR A 41 -5.32 50.58 33.97
N PRO A 42 -5.79 51.03 32.79
CA PRO A 42 -6.81 50.28 32.07
C PRO A 42 -6.33 48.84 31.95
N PRO A 43 -7.19 47.83 32.13
CA PRO A 43 -6.79 46.43 31.97
C PRO A 43 -6.12 46.33 30.59
N PRO A 44 -4.92 45.71 30.50
CA PRO A 44 -4.14 45.72 29.27
C PRO A 44 -5.05 45.26 28.15
N THR A 45 -5.26 46.13 27.16
CA THR A 45 -6.12 45.85 26.02
C THR A 45 -5.61 44.57 25.42
N ALA A 46 -6.41 43.51 25.42
CA ALA A 46 -5.91 42.20 25.06
C ALA A 46 -5.31 42.29 23.65
N THR A 47 -4.00 42.01 23.52
CA THR A 47 -3.28 42.10 22.25
C THR A 47 -3.06 40.70 21.71
N LEU A 48 -3.37 40.51 20.42
CA LEU A 48 -3.11 39.26 19.71
C LEU A 48 -1.65 38.82 19.88
N SER A 49 -1.45 37.51 20.10
CA SER A 49 -0.15 36.84 20.04
C SER A 49 0.46 36.94 18.63
N ALA A 50 1.69 36.45 18.45
CA ALA A 50 2.27 36.34 17.11
C ALA A 50 1.46 35.37 16.23
N ASP A 51 1.14 34.19 16.79
CA ASP A 51 0.33 33.16 16.14
C ASP A 51 -1.06 33.66 15.73
N GLN A 52 -1.74 34.33 16.65
CA GLN A 52 -3.08 34.89 16.41
C GLN A 52 -3.08 35.98 15.32
N LYS A 53 -2.00 36.76 15.19
CA LYS A 53 -1.86 37.74 14.10
C LYS A 53 -1.70 37.08 12.73
N ILE A 54 -0.86 36.05 12.62
CA ILE A 54 -0.68 35.30 11.37
C ILE A 54 -1.98 34.61 10.97
N TYR A 55 -2.69 34.01 11.93
CA TYR A 55 -4.01 33.43 11.69
C TYR A 55 -5.02 34.48 11.22
N GLU A 56 -5.14 35.61 11.91
CA GLU A 56 -6.09 36.68 11.54
C GLU A 56 -5.78 37.31 10.18
N ASP A 57 -4.50 37.49 9.81
CA ASP A 57 -4.16 38.11 8.53
C ASP A 57 -4.71 37.30 7.35
N ALA A 58 -4.59 35.97 7.40
CA ALA A 58 -5.20 35.11 6.39
C ALA A 58 -6.73 34.98 6.56
N ALA A 59 -7.20 34.73 7.78
CA ALA A 59 -8.59 34.36 8.03
C ALA A 59 -9.59 35.52 7.90
N LEU A 60 -9.18 36.78 8.18
CA LEU A 60 -10.03 37.96 8.00
C LEU A 60 -9.96 38.52 6.57
N HIS A 61 -8.83 38.40 5.87
CA HIS A 61 -8.61 39.02 4.56
C HIS A 61 -8.89 38.07 3.39
N GLY A 62 -10.10 37.51 3.35
CA GLY A 62 -10.59 36.63 2.29
C GLY A 62 -10.56 35.14 2.64
N GLY A 63 -9.82 34.75 3.68
CA GLY A 63 -9.85 33.42 4.26
C GLY A 63 -8.58 32.60 4.04
N ILE A 64 -8.48 31.55 4.86
CA ILE A 64 -7.39 30.58 4.90
C ILE A 64 -7.96 29.18 4.61
N GLY A 65 -7.23 28.34 3.87
CA GLY A 65 -7.77 27.04 3.47
C GLY A 65 -6.84 26.14 2.67
N GLY A 66 -7.30 24.92 2.42
CA GLY A 66 -6.59 23.93 1.61
C GLY A 66 -7.10 23.87 0.17
N ILE A 67 -6.30 23.27 -0.72
CA ILE A 67 -6.72 22.85 -2.05
C ILE A 67 -6.87 21.33 -2.08
N SER A 68 -8.00 20.85 -2.56
CA SER A 68 -8.26 19.43 -2.81
C SER A 68 -8.40 19.18 -4.31
N TYR A 69 -7.81 18.08 -4.76
CA TYR A 69 -7.63 17.82 -6.19
C TYR A 69 -7.72 16.34 -6.57
N ASN A 70 -8.10 16.13 -7.83
CA ASN A 70 -8.07 14.88 -8.57
C ASN A 70 -7.66 15.27 -9.99
N VAL A 71 -6.39 15.05 -10.31
CA VAL A 71 -5.73 15.45 -11.56
C VAL A 71 -4.97 14.23 -12.11
N PRO A 72 -5.01 13.95 -13.42
CA PRO A 72 -4.24 12.84 -14.01
C PRO A 72 -2.74 13.02 -13.79
N TYR A 73 -2.05 11.96 -13.38
CA TYR A 73 -0.60 11.97 -13.25
C TYR A 73 0.06 11.91 -14.63
N GLY A 74 1.01 12.81 -14.92
CA GLY A 74 1.72 12.87 -16.20
C GLY A 74 1.00 13.60 -17.33
N GLY A 75 -0.23 14.08 -17.11
CA GLY A 75 -0.99 14.89 -18.06
C GLY A 75 -2.29 14.26 -18.54
N GLY A 76 -3.19 15.08 -19.08
CA GLY A 76 -4.46 14.63 -19.68
C GLY A 76 -5.47 15.74 -19.85
N VAL A 77 -6.62 15.44 -20.47
CA VAL A 77 -7.75 16.38 -20.52
C VAL A 77 -8.48 16.36 -19.18
N LEU A 78 -8.58 17.52 -18.52
CA LEU A 78 -9.34 17.65 -17.27
C LEU A 78 -10.82 17.80 -17.60
N ALA A 79 -11.61 16.79 -17.22
CA ALA A 79 -13.05 16.77 -17.46
C ALA A 79 -13.82 16.77 -16.13
N SER A 80 -14.80 17.66 -16.01
CA SER A 80 -15.69 17.71 -14.84
C SER A 80 -16.39 16.36 -14.62
N GLY A 81 -16.46 15.92 -13.36
CA GLY A 81 -16.92 14.59 -12.97
C GLY A 81 -15.82 13.53 -12.85
N ASN A 82 -14.74 13.66 -13.64
CA ASN A 82 -13.56 12.78 -13.55
C ASN A 82 -12.39 13.45 -12.81
N SER A 83 -12.19 14.75 -13.05
CA SER A 83 -11.17 15.59 -12.45
C SER A 83 -11.80 16.74 -11.67
N PHE A 84 -11.16 17.16 -10.59
CA PHE A 84 -11.56 18.33 -9.83
C PHE A 84 -10.33 19.05 -9.27
N VAL A 85 -10.43 20.37 -9.14
CA VAL A 85 -9.54 21.17 -8.27
C VAL A 85 -10.44 22.20 -7.59
N TYR A 86 -10.56 22.11 -6.28
CA TYR A 86 -11.38 23.00 -5.47
C TYR A 86 -10.64 23.40 -4.19
N SER A 87 -11.01 24.54 -3.61
CA SER A 87 -10.55 24.96 -2.29
C SER A 87 -11.64 24.78 -1.26
N THR A 88 -11.24 24.47 -0.02
CA THR A 88 -12.10 24.63 1.17
C THR A 88 -11.55 25.79 1.97
N LEU A 89 -12.25 26.92 1.94
CA LEU A 89 -11.83 28.19 2.56
C LEU A 89 -12.66 28.50 3.81
N THR A 90 -11.97 28.94 4.87
CA THR A 90 -12.58 29.41 6.10
C THR A 90 -12.27 30.90 6.27
N THR A 91 -13.30 31.71 6.45
CA THR A 91 -13.21 33.18 6.62
C THR A 91 -13.85 33.57 7.95
N LEU A 92 -13.13 34.34 8.76
CA LEU A 92 -13.66 34.95 9.99
C LEU A 92 -14.45 36.22 9.65
N SER A 93 -15.56 36.45 10.37
CA SER A 93 -16.32 37.71 10.30
C SER A 93 -15.77 38.81 11.20
N ALA A 94 -15.07 38.46 12.28
CA ALA A 94 -14.44 39.36 13.23
C ALA A 94 -13.31 38.64 13.99
N SER A 95 -12.45 39.40 14.68
CA SER A 95 -11.44 38.85 15.58
C SER A 95 -12.09 38.13 16.77
N PRO A 96 -11.75 36.87 17.07
CA PRO A 96 -12.19 36.18 18.28
C PRO A 96 -11.78 36.90 19.58
N LEU A 97 -10.67 37.65 19.56
CA LEU A 97 -10.21 38.43 20.71
C LEU A 97 -11.14 39.61 21.03
N ALA A 98 -11.70 40.24 19.99
CA ALA A 98 -12.58 41.40 20.12
C ALA A 98 -14.08 41.05 20.18
N SER A 99 -14.48 39.89 19.65
CA SER A 99 -15.89 39.50 19.46
C SER A 99 -16.27 38.14 20.07
N GLY A 100 -15.37 37.49 20.80
CA GLY A 100 -15.57 36.15 21.36
C GLY A 100 -15.54 35.05 20.29
N SER A 101 -15.78 33.81 20.68
CA SER A 101 -15.70 32.65 19.77
C SER A 101 -16.52 32.85 18.49
N GLN A 102 -15.88 32.70 17.34
CA GLN A 102 -16.49 32.90 16.02
C GLN A 102 -16.89 31.55 15.42
N THR A 103 -18.17 31.37 15.07
CA THR A 103 -18.60 30.22 14.28
C THR A 103 -18.39 30.50 12.80
N VAL A 104 -17.71 29.59 12.12
CA VAL A 104 -17.37 29.68 10.69
C VAL A 104 -17.91 28.46 9.94
N THR A 105 -18.26 28.66 8.67
CA THR A 105 -18.74 27.59 7.78
C THR A 105 -17.73 27.43 6.64
N PRO A 106 -16.97 26.33 6.58
CA PRO A 106 -16.01 26.11 5.50
C PRO A 106 -16.70 26.10 4.13
N ARG A 107 -16.20 26.91 3.20
CA ARG A 107 -16.78 27.10 1.87
C ARG A 107 -15.98 26.32 0.83
N LEU A 108 -16.61 25.30 0.22
CA LEU A 108 -16.11 24.72 -1.02
C LEU A 108 -16.28 25.73 -2.17
N ALA A 109 -15.20 25.95 -2.93
CA ALA A 109 -15.22 26.76 -4.14
C ALA A 109 -14.38 26.09 -5.24
N THR A 110 -14.89 26.04 -6.47
CA THR A 110 -14.10 25.70 -7.65
C THR A 110 -12.92 26.64 -7.79
N VAL A 111 -11.71 26.11 -8.01
CA VAL A 111 -10.54 26.93 -8.35
C VAL A 111 -10.14 26.79 -9.82
N ALA A 112 -10.39 25.65 -10.47
CA ALA A 112 -10.12 25.44 -11.89
C ALA A 112 -11.33 25.82 -12.78
N PRO A 113 -11.16 26.60 -13.86
CA PRO A 113 -12.26 26.93 -14.77
C PRO A 113 -13.02 25.68 -15.26
N SER A 114 -14.34 25.68 -15.19
CA SER A 114 -15.26 24.61 -15.63
C SER A 114 -15.20 23.25 -14.91
N LEU A 115 -14.31 23.01 -13.94
CA LEU A 115 -14.35 21.79 -13.12
C LEU A 115 -15.33 21.96 -11.95
N THR A 116 -16.36 21.10 -11.90
CA THR A 116 -17.32 21.09 -10.79
C THR A 116 -16.67 20.43 -9.57
N PRO A 117 -16.81 20.97 -8.35
CA PRO A 117 -16.33 20.29 -7.15
C PRO A 117 -17.13 18.98 -6.95
N PRO A 118 -16.55 17.95 -6.32
CA PRO A 118 -17.32 16.78 -5.93
C PRO A 118 -18.39 17.18 -4.91
N SER A 119 -19.44 16.34 -4.79
CA SER A 119 -20.40 16.47 -3.69
C SER A 119 -19.67 16.52 -2.33
N PRO A 120 -20.13 17.32 -1.35
CA PRO A 120 -19.50 17.39 -0.04
C PRO A 120 -19.36 16.02 0.60
N GLN A 121 -18.12 15.66 0.92
CA GLN A 121 -17.81 14.38 1.55
C GLN A 121 -18.17 14.41 3.04
N LYS A 122 -18.50 13.24 3.59
CA LYS A 122 -18.80 13.02 5.01
C LYS A 122 -17.80 12.07 5.64
N SER A 123 -17.48 12.32 6.90
CA SER A 123 -16.74 11.43 7.78
C SER A 123 -17.61 11.11 9.00
N TRP A 124 -17.40 9.94 9.60
CA TRP A 124 -18.21 9.44 10.70
C TRP A 124 -17.37 9.29 11.97
N TYR A 125 -17.94 9.66 13.12
CA TYR A 125 -17.24 9.73 14.40
C TYR A 125 -18.04 9.01 15.48
N LEU A 126 -17.36 8.38 16.44
CA LEU A 126 -17.97 7.85 17.66
C LEU A 126 -17.96 8.93 18.76
N VAL A 127 -19.12 9.49 19.07
CA VAL A 127 -19.30 10.52 20.10
C VAL A 127 -20.50 10.17 20.99
N GLY A 128 -20.32 10.23 22.31
CA GLY A 128 -21.36 9.90 23.30
C GLY A 128 -21.92 8.47 23.19
N GLY A 129 -21.17 7.53 22.59
CA GLY A 129 -21.66 6.17 22.33
C GLY A 129 -22.58 6.06 21.10
N GLN A 130 -22.60 7.08 20.23
CA GLN A 130 -23.37 7.13 18.99
C GLN A 130 -22.46 7.45 17.79
N PHE A 131 -22.87 7.03 16.59
CA PHE A 131 -22.18 7.40 15.36
C PHE A 131 -22.80 8.68 14.78
N VAL A 132 -21.96 9.71 14.61
CA VAL A 132 -22.36 11.03 14.10
C VAL A 132 -21.58 11.39 12.84
N ALA A 133 -22.25 12.03 11.88
CA ALA A 133 -21.65 12.44 10.62
C ALA A 133 -21.18 13.91 10.67
N ARG A 134 -20.02 14.19 10.09
CA ARG A 134 -19.53 15.55 9.79
C ARG A 134 -19.27 15.67 8.29
N SER A 135 -19.95 16.62 7.64
CA SER A 135 -19.66 17.04 6.27
C SER A 135 -18.44 17.97 6.23
N THR A 136 -17.74 17.99 5.10
CA THR A 136 -16.62 18.93 4.83
C THR A 136 -16.99 20.42 4.91
N THR A 137 -18.28 20.76 4.84
CA THR A 137 -18.82 22.13 5.04
C THR A 137 -19.47 22.35 6.41
N ALA A 138 -19.43 21.37 7.31
CA ALA A 138 -20.05 21.51 8.63
C ALA A 138 -19.28 22.53 9.47
N ASN A 139 -20.01 23.25 10.32
CA ASN A 139 -19.46 24.41 11.04
C ASN A 139 -18.28 24.05 11.93
N GLU A 140 -17.45 25.06 12.15
CA GLU A 140 -16.33 25.06 13.08
C GLU A 140 -16.48 26.30 13.98
N GLN A 141 -15.89 26.26 15.18
CA GLN A 141 -15.80 27.41 16.06
C GLN A 141 -14.32 27.70 16.32
N VAL A 142 -13.95 28.96 16.12
CA VAL A 142 -12.60 29.49 16.35
C VAL A 142 -12.63 30.38 17.59
N SER A 143 -11.79 30.07 18.56
CA SER A 143 -11.59 30.81 19.81
C SER A 143 -10.10 30.95 20.11
N TYR A 144 -9.76 31.74 21.14
CA TYR A 144 -8.38 31.89 21.61
C TYR A 144 -8.26 31.36 23.03
N ASP A 145 -7.32 30.42 23.22
CA ASP A 145 -6.89 29.93 24.53
C ASP A 145 -5.44 30.36 24.76
N GLY A 146 -5.24 31.31 25.68
CA GLY A 146 -3.96 31.97 25.88
C GLY A 146 -3.42 32.61 24.59
N THR A 147 -2.28 32.09 24.10
CA THR A 147 -1.62 32.55 22.87
C THR A 147 -1.98 31.74 21.62
N ALA A 148 -2.63 30.59 21.78
CA ALA A 148 -2.95 29.66 20.70
C ALA A 148 -4.26 30.03 19.99
N VAL A 149 -4.48 29.43 18.83
CA VAL A 149 -5.77 29.40 18.15
C VAL A 149 -6.45 28.07 18.48
N GLN A 150 -7.68 28.10 18.98
CA GLN A 150 -8.45 26.90 19.28
C GLN A 150 -9.52 26.72 18.19
N VAL A 151 -9.54 25.57 17.55
CA VAL A 151 -10.51 25.21 16.51
C VAL A 151 -11.32 24.01 16.99
N VAL A 152 -12.63 24.14 17.07
CA VAL A 152 -13.58 23.08 17.47
C VAL A 152 -14.47 22.74 16.28
N ARG A 153 -14.66 21.46 15.98
CA ARG A 153 -15.42 21.01 14.81
C ARG A 153 -16.69 20.26 15.20
N TYR A 154 -17.80 20.61 14.56
CA TYR A 154 -19.12 20.04 14.87
C TYR A 154 -19.54 18.94 13.89
N ALA A 155 -20.47 18.08 14.30
CA ALA A 155 -21.23 17.22 13.41
C ALA A 155 -22.21 18.04 12.55
N ASP A 156 -22.87 17.39 11.59
CA ASP A 156 -23.91 17.98 10.74
C ASP A 156 -25.12 18.52 11.53
N ASP A 157 -25.29 18.11 12.79
CA ASP A 157 -26.31 18.62 13.71
C ASP A 157 -26.00 20.03 14.26
N ASN A 158 -24.77 20.53 14.04
CA ASN A 158 -24.26 21.80 14.55
C ASN A 158 -24.33 21.94 16.09
N GLN A 159 -24.27 20.83 16.82
CA GLN A 159 -24.32 20.78 18.29
C GLN A 159 -23.27 19.82 18.86
N THR A 160 -23.13 18.63 18.27
CA THR A 160 -22.19 17.60 18.73
C THR A 160 -20.77 17.96 18.27
N ILE A 161 -19.84 18.11 19.21
CA ILE A 161 -18.41 18.28 18.90
C ILE A 161 -17.84 16.91 18.50
N VAL A 162 -17.14 16.83 17.36
CA VAL A 162 -16.50 15.59 16.89
C VAL A 162 -15.00 15.54 17.19
N ASP A 163 -14.32 16.69 17.15
CA ASP A 163 -12.96 16.89 17.63
C ASP A 163 -12.63 18.39 17.79
N GLY A 164 -11.43 18.68 18.29
CA GLY A 164 -10.89 20.04 18.37
C GLY A 164 -9.36 20.04 18.46
N PHE A 165 -8.77 21.19 18.14
CA PHE A 165 -7.32 21.39 18.01
C PHE A 165 -6.89 22.67 18.71
N HIS A 166 -5.70 22.64 19.29
CA HIS A 166 -4.91 23.83 19.56
C HIS A 166 -3.89 23.98 18.44
N GLU A 167 -3.92 25.12 17.77
CA GLU A 167 -2.97 25.52 16.75
C GLU A 167 -1.96 26.49 17.36
N ASP A 168 -0.67 26.19 17.20
CA ASP A 168 0.46 26.98 17.68
C ASP A 168 1.62 26.98 16.67
N ALA A 169 2.65 27.78 16.95
CA ALA A 169 3.88 27.85 16.16
C ALA A 169 3.62 28.21 14.68
N PHE A 170 2.88 29.30 14.46
CA PHE A 170 2.52 29.73 13.12
C PHE A 170 3.70 30.36 12.40
N ARG A 171 3.83 30.02 11.11
CA ARG A 171 4.83 30.56 10.20
C ARG A 171 4.16 30.95 8.89
N GLU A 172 4.12 32.24 8.63
CA GLU A 172 3.75 32.79 7.34
C GLU A 172 4.95 32.73 6.38
N VAL A 173 4.72 32.28 5.15
CA VAL A 173 5.75 32.22 4.11
C VAL A 173 5.20 32.85 2.83
N ALA A 174 5.73 34.02 2.49
CA ALA A 174 5.38 34.76 1.28
C ALA A 174 5.78 33.98 0.02
N LEU A 175 4.85 33.90 -0.93
CA LEU A 175 5.04 33.24 -2.23
C LEU A 175 5.29 34.29 -3.31
N SER A 176 6.33 34.08 -4.11
CA SER A 176 6.74 34.98 -5.19
C SER A 176 7.48 34.22 -6.29
N GLY A 177 7.67 34.85 -7.45
CA GLY A 177 8.20 34.16 -8.63
C GLY A 177 7.17 33.22 -9.25
N SER A 178 7.64 32.15 -9.91
CA SER A 178 6.76 31.14 -10.51
C SER A 178 6.26 30.14 -9.47
N VAL A 179 5.08 29.58 -9.73
CA VAL A 179 4.49 28.55 -8.87
C VAL A 179 5.39 27.31 -8.70
N SER A 180 6.09 26.90 -9.77
CA SER A 180 7.05 25.79 -9.73
C SER A 180 8.32 26.06 -8.91
N SER A 181 8.56 27.29 -8.46
CA SER A 181 9.67 27.65 -7.56
C SER A 181 9.20 27.93 -6.13
N ALA A 182 8.01 27.44 -5.76
CA ALA A 182 7.56 27.47 -4.37
C ALA A 182 8.48 26.62 -3.46
N PRO A 183 8.50 26.89 -2.14
CA PRO A 183 9.31 26.11 -1.19
C PRO A 183 9.01 24.60 -1.27
N ALA A 184 10.04 23.78 -1.11
CA ALA A 184 9.94 22.32 -1.24
C ALA A 184 8.91 21.70 -0.29
N GLU A 185 8.75 22.25 0.92
CA GLU A 185 7.71 21.84 1.88
C GLU A 185 6.28 22.09 1.36
N LEU A 186 6.04 23.17 0.61
CA LEU A 186 4.74 23.43 -0.01
C LEU A 186 4.53 22.55 -1.25
N LEU A 187 5.57 22.38 -2.08
CA LEU A 187 5.50 21.46 -3.23
C LEU A 187 5.29 20.01 -2.78
N GLY A 188 5.84 19.63 -1.63
CA GLY A 188 5.66 18.31 -1.02
C GLY A 188 4.21 17.98 -0.69
N VAL A 189 3.39 18.95 -0.29
CA VAL A 189 1.96 18.75 0.00
C VAL A 189 1.03 19.18 -1.16
N LEU A 190 1.55 19.97 -2.10
CA LEU A 190 0.83 20.49 -3.26
C LEU A 190 1.77 20.49 -4.49
N PRO A 191 1.87 19.37 -5.22
CA PRO A 191 2.93 19.12 -6.22
C PRO A 191 2.65 19.79 -7.57
N LEU A 192 2.66 21.12 -7.57
CA LEU A 192 2.37 21.98 -8.73
C LEU A 192 3.46 21.89 -9.81
N ASP A 193 4.68 21.54 -9.41
CA ASP A 193 5.80 21.18 -10.26
C ASP A 193 5.53 19.88 -11.04
N GLN A 194 4.93 18.86 -10.41
CA GLN A 194 4.53 17.63 -11.09
C GLN A 194 3.36 17.85 -12.04
N TRP A 195 2.37 18.68 -11.66
CA TRP A 195 1.28 19.05 -12.57
C TRP A 195 1.79 19.86 -13.77
N ALA A 196 2.83 20.67 -13.55
CA ALA A 196 3.51 21.43 -14.59
C ALA A 196 4.30 20.51 -15.54
N ALA A 197 5.00 19.51 -15.00
CA ALA A 197 5.67 18.48 -15.81
C ALA A 197 4.67 17.65 -16.64
N GLY A 198 3.47 17.38 -16.11
CA GLY A 198 2.35 16.77 -16.86
C GLY A 198 1.59 17.74 -17.79
N GLY A 199 1.91 19.04 -17.78
CA GLY A 199 1.20 20.04 -18.60
C GLY A 199 -0.24 20.34 -18.18
N ASN A 200 -0.72 19.80 -17.06
CA ASN A 200 -2.00 20.20 -16.45
C ASN A 200 -1.90 21.47 -15.60
N PHE A 201 -0.69 22.01 -15.46
CA PHE A 201 -0.44 23.31 -14.84
C PHE A 201 0.55 24.12 -15.67
N SER A 202 0.35 25.43 -15.75
CA SER A 202 1.27 26.36 -16.38
C SER A 202 2.43 26.67 -15.43
N ALA A 203 3.58 26.02 -15.64
CA ALA A 203 4.79 26.17 -14.81
C ALA A 203 5.19 27.63 -14.54
N ALA A 204 5.03 28.49 -15.55
CA ALA A 204 5.42 29.89 -15.53
C ALA A 204 4.36 30.82 -14.90
N THR A 205 3.27 30.29 -14.34
CA THR A 205 2.25 31.09 -13.64
C THR A 205 2.90 31.81 -12.46
N PRO A 206 2.88 33.15 -12.39
CA PRO A 206 3.45 33.89 -11.28
C PRO A 206 2.49 33.91 -10.09
N TRP A 207 3.02 33.81 -8.87
CA TRP A 207 2.24 34.06 -7.66
C TRP A 207 1.64 35.47 -7.64
N GLN A 208 0.36 35.58 -7.28
CA GLN A 208 -0.30 36.87 -7.14
C GLN A 208 0.33 37.72 -6.01
N PRO A 209 0.33 39.06 -6.12
CA PRO A 209 0.79 39.92 -5.03
C PRO A 209 0.05 39.62 -3.72
N GLY A 210 0.80 39.40 -2.64
CA GLY A 210 0.25 39.00 -1.34
C GLY A 210 -0.14 37.53 -1.24
N ALA A 211 0.23 36.66 -2.20
CA ALA A 211 0.12 35.22 -2.02
C ALA A 211 1.08 34.74 -0.92
N PHE A 212 0.59 33.91 -0.01
CA PHE A 212 1.39 33.24 1.02
C PHE A 212 0.73 31.93 1.45
N TYR A 213 1.50 31.12 2.17
CA TYR A 213 0.96 30.01 2.96
C TYR A 213 1.32 30.16 4.43
N VAL A 214 0.55 29.48 5.26
CA VAL A 214 0.76 29.34 6.70
C VAL A 214 1.10 27.88 6.96
N ALA A 215 2.28 27.64 7.51
CA ALA A 215 2.59 26.40 8.22
C ALA A 215 2.27 26.60 9.70
N ARG A 216 1.70 25.58 10.36
CA ARG A 216 1.38 25.61 11.80
C ARG A 216 1.38 24.20 12.37
N LYS A 217 1.54 24.10 13.68
CA LYS A 217 1.35 22.84 14.42
C LYS A 217 -0.08 22.77 14.95
N GLU A 218 -0.80 21.70 14.63
CA GLU A 218 -2.09 21.37 15.26
C GLU A 218 -1.90 20.28 16.31
N THR A 219 -2.50 20.41 17.49
CA THR A 219 -2.47 19.41 18.57
C THR A 219 -3.90 19.08 19.02
N LEU A 220 -4.27 17.79 18.98
CA LEU A 220 -5.63 17.33 19.30
C LEU A 220 -5.99 17.56 20.78
N THR A 221 -7.15 18.18 21.05
CA THR A 221 -7.54 18.60 22.42
C THR A 221 -8.26 17.53 23.24
N ALA A 222 -8.77 16.47 22.62
CA ALA A 222 -9.44 15.34 23.26
C ALA A 222 -9.30 14.07 22.41
N ASP A 223 -9.44 12.87 23.01
CA ASP A 223 -9.47 11.62 22.23
C ASP A 223 -10.58 11.67 21.16
N ARG A 224 -10.24 11.35 19.90
CA ARG A 224 -11.20 11.21 18.80
C ARG A 224 -11.18 9.80 18.23
N THR A 225 -12.35 9.33 17.80
CA THR A 225 -12.51 8.04 17.14
C THR A 225 -13.31 8.23 15.85
N LEU A 226 -12.68 7.96 14.72
CA LEU A 226 -13.28 7.99 13.39
C LEU A 226 -13.69 6.57 12.97
N LEU A 227 -14.81 6.45 12.28
CA LEU A 227 -15.28 5.22 11.66
C LEU A 227 -14.78 5.13 10.22
N GLU A 228 -14.48 3.91 9.79
CA GLU A 228 -13.94 3.63 8.47
C GLU A 228 -14.75 2.56 7.75
N ALA A 229 -14.63 2.55 6.43
CA ALA A 229 -15.25 1.53 5.61
C ALA A 229 -14.56 0.18 5.82
N CYS A 230 -15.36 -0.87 5.90
CA CYS A 230 -14.85 -2.22 5.98
C CYS A 230 -14.32 -2.67 4.60
N TYR A 231 -13.09 -3.16 4.58
CA TYR A 231 -12.45 -3.68 3.37
C TYR A 231 -13.29 -4.84 2.76
N PRO A 232 -13.47 -4.95 1.42
CA PRO A 232 -12.70 -4.36 0.31
C PRO A 232 -13.13 -2.98 -0.20
N LEU A 233 -13.89 -2.20 0.56
CA LEU A 233 -14.39 -0.91 0.10
C LEU A 233 -13.54 0.26 0.62
N ALA A 234 -12.46 0.55 -0.11
CA ALA A 234 -11.57 1.73 -0.06
C ALA A 234 -10.45 1.78 1.01
N ASN A 235 -9.43 2.59 0.70
CA ASN A 235 -8.29 2.95 1.55
C ASN A 235 -8.81 3.45 2.91
N LEU A 236 -8.25 2.94 4.02
CA LEU A 236 -8.73 3.19 5.39
C LEU A 236 -8.83 4.69 5.72
N ALA A 237 -7.85 5.50 5.29
CA ALA A 237 -7.86 6.96 5.48
C ALA A 237 -8.78 7.75 4.50
N THR A 238 -9.48 7.08 3.58
CA THR A 238 -10.28 7.70 2.51
C THR A 238 -11.74 7.25 2.45
N ALA A 239 -12.33 6.89 3.60
CA ALA A 239 -13.75 6.56 3.73
C ALA A 239 -14.68 7.78 3.52
N SER A 240 -14.64 8.36 2.31
CA SER A 240 -15.53 9.41 1.84
C SER A 240 -16.82 8.78 1.30
N THR A 241 -17.60 8.19 2.20
CA THR A 241 -18.93 7.68 1.88
C THR A 241 -19.99 8.71 2.27
N ALA A 242 -20.81 9.12 1.31
CA ALA A 242 -21.97 9.98 1.58
C ALA A 242 -23.01 9.33 2.54
N THR A 243 -22.84 8.02 2.80
CA THR A 243 -23.59 7.16 3.71
C THR A 243 -22.71 6.69 4.87
N MET A 244 -23.31 6.16 5.94
CA MET A 244 -22.57 5.52 7.03
C MET A 244 -21.84 4.26 6.54
N PRO A 245 -20.62 3.97 7.01
CA PRO A 245 -19.98 2.68 6.80
C PRO A 245 -20.90 1.50 7.23
N PRO A 246 -21.00 0.42 6.43
CA PRO A 246 -21.65 -0.79 6.88
C PRO A 246 -20.82 -1.45 8.01
N PRO A 247 -21.44 -2.27 8.88
CA PRO A 247 -20.68 -3.07 9.83
C PRO A 247 -19.80 -4.09 9.11
N CYS A 248 -18.62 -4.36 9.66
CA CYS A 248 -17.66 -5.32 9.11
C CYS A 248 -18.09 -6.76 9.40
N PHE A 249 -18.60 -7.00 10.61
CA PHE A 249 -18.98 -8.32 11.09
C PHE A 249 -20.23 -8.27 11.97
N SER A 250 -20.89 -9.41 12.14
CA SER A 250 -21.88 -9.65 13.19
C SER A 250 -21.24 -10.38 14.38
N GLY A 251 -21.91 -10.33 15.54
CA GLY A 251 -21.48 -11.02 16.75
C GLY A 251 -20.54 -10.19 17.65
N SER A 252 -19.89 -10.87 18.60
CA SER A 252 -19.06 -10.22 19.62
C SER A 252 -17.59 -10.10 19.22
N LEU A 253 -16.87 -9.12 19.79
CA LEU A 253 -15.43 -8.99 19.61
C LEU A 253 -14.69 -10.28 20.00
N ALA A 254 -15.01 -10.85 21.18
CA ALA A 254 -14.35 -12.05 21.70
C ALA A 254 -14.48 -13.28 20.78
N SER A 255 -15.60 -13.41 20.05
CA SER A 255 -15.84 -14.49 19.09
C SER A 255 -15.22 -14.26 17.71
N ARG A 256 -14.60 -13.10 17.47
CA ARG A 256 -14.18 -12.67 16.13
C ARG A 256 -12.66 -12.53 15.93
N PHE A 257 -11.87 -12.62 17.00
CA PHE A 257 -10.41 -12.66 16.91
C PHE A 257 -9.87 -14.10 16.77
N PRO A 258 -8.78 -14.34 16.01
CA PRO A 258 -8.06 -13.37 15.17
C PRO A 258 -8.91 -12.91 13.97
N LEU A 259 -8.78 -11.63 13.63
CA LEU A 259 -9.52 -10.98 12.58
C LEU A 259 -8.90 -11.25 11.22
N THR A 260 -9.38 -12.28 10.52
CA THR A 260 -9.07 -12.49 9.11
C THR A 260 -9.78 -11.45 8.24
N LEU A 261 -9.15 -10.30 8.06
CA LEU A 261 -9.52 -9.33 7.01
C LEU A 261 -8.86 -9.75 5.70
N TYR A 262 -9.66 -9.77 4.63
CA TYR A 262 -9.18 -9.91 3.25
C TYR A 262 -8.40 -8.64 2.89
N PHE A 263 -7.24 -8.75 2.22
CA PHE A 263 -6.29 -7.63 2.09
C PHE A 263 -5.40 -7.66 0.82
N PRO A 264 -5.91 -7.82 -0.41
CA PRO A 264 -5.09 -7.61 -1.61
C PRO A 264 -4.54 -6.16 -1.63
N ALA A 265 -3.26 -6.05 -1.28
CA ALA A 265 -2.46 -4.85 -1.10
C ALA A 265 -2.87 -3.86 0.04
N SER A 266 -1.83 -3.38 0.75
CA SER A 266 -1.68 -2.20 1.63
C SER A 266 -1.52 -2.40 3.17
N SER A 267 -0.26 -2.27 3.63
CA SER A 267 0.20 -1.44 4.76
C SER A 267 0.06 -1.87 6.25
N HIS A 268 -0.50 -3.03 6.61
CA HIS A 268 -0.54 -3.45 8.02
C HIS A 268 0.20 -4.77 8.31
N PRO A 269 1.29 -4.77 9.13
CA PRO A 269 1.81 -5.99 9.72
C PRO A 269 0.76 -6.62 10.65
N ARG A 270 0.91 -7.92 10.88
CA ARG A 270 -0.08 -8.79 11.54
C ARG A 270 -0.38 -8.41 13.01
N GLU A 271 0.40 -7.50 13.59
CA GLU A 271 0.41 -7.00 14.98
C GLU A 271 -0.81 -6.14 15.40
N THR A 272 -1.92 -6.17 14.66
CA THR A 272 -3.14 -5.41 15.02
C THR A 272 -4.43 -6.19 14.78
N TYR A 273 -4.35 -7.51 14.60
CA TYR A 273 -5.48 -8.35 14.21
C TYR A 273 -5.63 -9.63 15.04
N ALA A 274 -4.71 -9.95 15.96
CA ALA A 274 -4.92 -10.97 16.98
C ALA A 274 -5.56 -10.37 18.25
N ALA A 275 -6.20 -11.21 19.07
CA ALA A 275 -6.79 -10.75 20.33
C ALA A 275 -5.75 -10.13 21.29
N ALA A 276 -4.51 -10.63 21.25
CA ALA A 276 -3.39 -10.21 22.09
C ALA A 276 -2.78 -8.86 21.68
N ASP A 277 -3.01 -8.42 20.44
CA ASP A 277 -2.43 -7.21 19.85
C ASP A 277 -3.08 -5.91 20.36
N GLY A 278 -4.11 -6.03 21.19
CA GLY A 278 -4.90 -4.91 21.70
C GLY A 278 -5.72 -5.29 22.91
N THR A 279 -6.39 -4.29 23.49
CA THR A 279 -7.21 -4.46 24.68
C THR A 279 -8.69 -4.19 24.38
N VAL A 280 -9.57 -5.12 24.77
CA VAL A 280 -11.01 -4.84 24.84
C VAL A 280 -11.28 -3.98 26.08
N SER A 281 -11.87 -2.81 25.87
CA SER A 281 -12.23 -1.85 26.92
C SER A 281 -13.64 -1.30 26.70
N THR A 282 -14.17 -0.54 27.66
CA THR A 282 -15.41 0.20 27.47
C THR A 282 -15.08 1.65 27.12
N LEU A 283 -15.34 2.03 25.87
CA LEU A 283 -15.17 3.39 25.36
C LEU A 283 -16.55 3.99 25.09
N GLN A 284 -16.86 5.12 25.74
CA GLN A 284 -18.15 5.83 25.60
C GLN A 284 -19.40 4.93 25.77
N GLY A 285 -19.31 3.88 26.60
CA GLY A 285 -20.39 2.92 26.84
C GLY A 285 -20.47 1.75 25.84
N LEU A 286 -19.64 1.72 24.80
CA LEU A 286 -19.51 0.59 23.86
C LEU A 286 -18.30 -0.27 24.22
N GLN A 287 -18.33 -1.56 23.87
CA GLN A 287 -17.11 -2.36 23.91
C GLN A 287 -16.27 -2.08 22.67
N VAL A 288 -15.01 -1.73 22.88
CA VAL A 288 -14.06 -1.39 21.82
C VAL A 288 -12.76 -2.14 22.08
N TRP A 289 -12.36 -2.97 21.11
CA TRP A 289 -10.98 -3.45 21.04
C TRP A 289 -10.12 -2.33 20.44
N THR A 290 -8.99 -2.01 21.07
CA THR A 290 -8.04 -0.98 20.61
C THR A 290 -6.65 -1.60 20.52
N ALA A 291 -5.94 -1.40 19.41
CA ALA A 291 -4.58 -1.88 19.25
C ALA A 291 -3.61 -1.30 20.29
N ASN A 292 -2.66 -2.11 20.72
CA ASN A 292 -1.60 -1.72 21.66
C ASN A 292 -0.55 -0.85 20.96
N GLN A 293 -0.21 -1.19 19.72
CA GLN A 293 0.67 -0.39 18.86
C GLN A 293 -0.14 0.61 18.03
N PRO A 294 0.43 1.80 17.74
CA PRO A 294 -0.14 2.67 16.74
C PRO A 294 -0.04 2.03 15.36
N GLU A 295 -0.90 2.47 14.44
CA GLU A 295 -0.77 2.17 13.02
C GLU A 295 0.62 2.60 12.52
N PRO A 296 1.27 1.83 11.63
CA PRO A 296 2.46 2.28 10.94
C PRO A 296 2.20 3.59 10.19
N SER A 297 3.19 4.47 10.14
CA SER A 297 3.07 5.85 9.64
C SER A 297 2.71 5.99 8.16
N GLY A 298 2.64 4.89 7.39
CA GLY A 298 2.18 4.88 6.01
C GLY A 298 0.65 4.85 5.83
N GLY A 299 -0.12 4.41 6.84
CA GLY A 299 -1.60 4.45 6.77
C GLY A 299 -2.18 5.81 7.18
N TYR A 300 -1.55 6.45 8.17
CA TYR A 300 -1.87 7.79 8.65
C TYR A 300 -0.55 8.46 9.01
N PRO A 301 -0.25 9.69 8.51
CA PRO A 301 0.91 10.42 8.99
C PRO A 301 0.73 10.74 10.47
N THR A 302 -0.49 11.14 10.86
CA THR A 302 -0.85 11.44 12.24
C THR A 302 -1.07 10.14 13.02
N ARG A 303 -0.32 9.98 14.12
CA ARG A 303 -0.32 8.77 14.95
C ARG A 303 -1.72 8.33 15.39
N SER A 304 -2.17 7.21 14.85
CA SER A 304 -3.48 6.60 15.06
C SER A 304 -3.36 5.20 15.66
N TYR A 305 -4.45 4.67 16.22
CA TYR A 305 -4.57 3.30 16.74
C TYR A 305 -5.80 2.62 16.13
N ARG A 306 -5.67 1.40 15.61
CA ARG A 306 -6.82 0.62 15.11
C ARG A 306 -7.84 0.36 16.22
N VAL A 307 -9.13 0.51 15.90
CA VAL A 307 -10.23 0.12 16.79
C VAL A 307 -11.27 -0.75 16.09
N PHE A 308 -11.84 -1.69 16.86
CA PHE A 308 -13.04 -2.44 16.48
C PHE A 308 -14.13 -2.21 17.52
N ILE A 309 -15.24 -1.61 17.09
CA ILE A 309 -16.31 -1.09 17.94
C ILE A 309 -17.52 -2.02 17.84
N HIS A 310 -17.93 -2.63 18.95
CA HIS A 310 -19.14 -3.45 19.00
C HIS A 310 -20.37 -2.64 19.42
N GLN A 311 -21.35 -2.54 18.52
CA GLN A 311 -22.60 -1.84 18.72
C GLN A 311 -23.75 -2.58 18.03
N GLY A 312 -24.85 -2.80 18.76
CA GLY A 312 -26.08 -3.40 18.20
C GLY A 312 -25.96 -4.84 17.72
N GLY A 313 -24.98 -5.62 18.21
CA GLY A 313 -24.71 -6.99 17.73
C GLY A 313 -23.85 -7.05 16.47
N ALA A 314 -23.26 -5.92 16.07
CA ALA A 314 -22.36 -5.79 14.93
C ALA A 314 -21.04 -5.12 15.34
N ILE A 315 -20.00 -5.29 14.52
CA ILE A 315 -18.65 -4.77 14.74
C ILE A 315 -18.29 -3.83 13.60
N TYR A 316 -17.86 -2.61 13.93
CA TYR A 316 -17.41 -1.58 13.01
C TYR A 316 -15.90 -1.37 13.15
N ALA A 317 -15.22 -0.97 12.08
CA ALA A 317 -13.80 -0.61 12.09
C ALA A 317 -13.61 0.91 12.16
N GLY A 318 -12.41 1.33 12.55
CA GLY A 318 -12.01 2.72 12.55
C GLY A 318 -10.65 2.94 13.20
N VAL A 319 -10.32 4.21 13.41
CA VAL A 319 -9.11 4.64 14.12
C VAL A 319 -9.41 5.57 15.30
N MET A 320 -8.64 5.40 16.36
CA MET A 320 -8.57 6.29 17.51
C MET A 320 -7.28 7.12 17.47
N GLN A 321 -7.38 8.40 17.78
CA GLN A 321 -6.24 9.26 18.10
C GLN A 321 -6.43 9.82 19.51
N ARG A 322 -5.33 9.90 20.26
CA ARG A 322 -5.34 10.33 21.66
C ARG A 322 -5.17 11.84 21.79
N GLN A 323 -5.71 12.41 22.85
CA GLN A 323 -5.44 13.78 23.27
C GLN A 323 -3.92 14.04 23.30
N GLY A 324 -3.50 15.20 22.79
CA GLY A 324 -2.09 15.57 22.69
C GLY A 324 -1.37 15.01 21.46
N THR A 325 -2.00 14.18 20.62
CA THR A 325 -1.44 13.82 19.31
C THR A 325 -1.32 15.07 18.45
N ALA A 326 -0.10 15.37 18.00
CA ALA A 326 0.15 16.40 16.99
C ALA A 326 -0.26 15.90 15.61
N ALA A 327 -0.94 16.74 14.83
CA ALA A 327 -1.14 16.49 13.41
C ALA A 327 0.18 16.61 12.65
N THR A 328 0.24 15.93 11.51
CA THR A 328 1.45 15.81 10.71
C THR A 328 1.07 15.70 9.24
N SER A 329 1.92 16.21 8.36
CA SER A 329 1.80 16.04 6.91
C SER A 329 2.92 15.12 6.41
N THR A 330 2.66 14.31 5.39
CA THR A 330 3.75 13.71 4.59
C THR A 330 4.04 14.61 3.40
N LEU A 331 5.32 14.81 3.10
CA LEU A 331 5.79 15.51 1.91
C LEU A 331 6.04 14.50 0.78
N SER A 332 6.03 14.94 -0.47
CA SER A 332 6.20 14.08 -1.66
C SER A 332 7.52 13.28 -1.75
N ASP A 333 8.44 13.47 -0.80
CA ASP A 333 9.68 12.69 -0.63
C ASP A 333 9.57 11.61 0.48
N GLY A 334 8.36 11.39 1.03
CA GLY A 334 8.09 10.45 2.11
C GLY A 334 8.34 10.97 3.51
N SER A 335 8.90 12.16 3.67
CA SER A 335 9.20 12.70 5.00
C SER A 335 7.93 13.16 5.72
N VAL A 336 7.78 12.74 6.98
CA VAL A 336 6.68 13.16 7.85
C VAL A 336 7.11 14.39 8.65
N VAL A 337 6.39 15.50 8.48
CA VAL A 337 6.61 16.77 9.21
C VAL A 337 5.50 17.03 10.23
N GLY A 338 5.87 17.61 11.37
CA GLY A 338 4.96 18.01 12.46
C GLY A 338 4.16 19.30 12.21
N GLU A 339 4.00 19.68 10.95
CA GLU A 339 3.32 20.89 10.51
C GLU A 339 2.20 20.54 9.52
N VAL A 340 1.18 21.39 9.47
CA VAL A 340 0.11 21.37 8.47
C VAL A 340 0.03 22.72 7.78
N PHE A 341 -0.33 22.69 6.50
CA PHE A 341 -0.20 23.84 5.60
C PHE A 341 -1.57 24.32 5.13
N ALA A 342 -1.75 25.64 5.08
CA ALA A 342 -2.92 26.27 4.48
C ALA A 342 -2.52 27.49 3.65
N LEU A 343 -3.22 27.70 2.54
CA LEU A 343 -3.01 28.82 1.62
C LEU A 343 -3.96 29.97 1.95
N ASN A 344 -3.53 31.20 1.66
CA ASN A 344 -4.44 32.34 1.62
C ASN A 344 -5.20 32.41 0.27
N GLN A 345 -6.22 33.27 0.21
CA GLN A 345 -7.04 33.47 -0.98
C GLN A 345 -6.24 33.80 -2.26
N ALA A 346 -5.17 34.60 -2.17
CA ALA A 346 -4.35 34.99 -3.33
C ALA A 346 -3.51 33.82 -3.88
N ALA A 347 -2.94 32.99 -3.00
CA ALA A 347 -2.26 31.75 -3.39
C ALA A 347 -3.25 30.77 -4.04
N ILE A 348 -4.44 30.58 -3.46
CA ILE A 348 -5.49 29.71 -4.03
C ILE A 348 -5.94 30.19 -5.41
N SER A 349 -6.14 31.50 -5.59
CA SER A 349 -6.47 32.09 -6.89
C SER A 349 -5.34 31.95 -7.92
N THR A 350 -4.08 31.97 -7.50
CA THR A 350 -2.93 31.68 -8.38
C THR A 350 -3.00 30.24 -8.89
N VAL A 351 -3.20 29.27 -7.99
CA VAL A 351 -3.28 27.85 -8.37
C VAL A 351 -4.44 27.64 -9.36
N GLY A 352 -5.60 28.25 -9.10
CA GLY A 352 -6.74 28.20 -10.03
C GLY A 352 -6.42 28.75 -11.44
N GLN A 353 -5.68 29.86 -11.53
CA GLN A 353 -5.27 30.46 -12.80
C GLN A 353 -4.24 29.64 -13.58
N GLY A 354 -3.42 28.84 -12.89
CA GLY A 354 -2.41 28.00 -13.53
C GLY A 354 -2.95 26.69 -14.11
N VAL A 355 -4.18 26.26 -13.79
CA VAL A 355 -4.72 24.97 -14.27
C VAL A 355 -4.97 24.97 -15.78
N VAL A 356 -4.44 23.95 -16.46
CA VAL A 356 -4.58 23.73 -17.91
C VAL A 356 -5.50 22.54 -18.15
N LEU A 357 -6.68 22.82 -18.73
CA LEU A 357 -7.71 21.81 -19.01
C LEU A 357 -7.37 20.90 -20.20
N THR A 358 -6.69 21.43 -21.22
CA THR A 358 -6.38 20.75 -22.48
C THR A 358 -4.89 20.96 -22.84
N PRO A 359 -3.96 20.13 -22.32
CA PRO A 359 -2.54 20.22 -22.66
C PRO A 359 -2.29 19.97 -24.15
N SER A 360 -1.37 20.73 -24.75
CA SER A 360 -1.06 20.70 -26.19
C SER A 360 -0.25 19.47 -26.65
N THR A 361 0.32 18.71 -25.72
CA THR A 361 1.00 17.43 -25.96
C THR A 361 0.54 16.42 -24.91
N PRO A 362 -0.46 15.57 -25.20
CA PRO A 362 -0.89 14.55 -24.27
C PRO A 362 0.15 13.42 -24.23
N ARG A 363 0.88 13.26 -23.11
CA ARG A 363 1.41 11.93 -22.77
C ARG A 363 0.22 11.09 -22.30
N GLN A 364 -0.07 9.98 -22.97
CA GLN A 364 -1.14 9.10 -22.53
C GLN A 364 -0.65 8.29 -21.32
N THR A 365 -1.23 8.55 -20.15
CA THR A 365 -0.83 7.93 -18.89
C THR A 365 -2.08 7.65 -18.06
N ALA A 366 -2.14 6.47 -17.44
CA ALA A 366 -3.16 6.13 -16.46
C ALA A 366 -2.58 6.32 -15.04
N GLY A 367 -3.28 7.10 -14.22
CA GLY A 367 -2.92 7.43 -12.84
C GLY A 367 -3.65 8.68 -12.36
N ILE A 368 -4.00 8.75 -11.07
CA ILE A 368 -4.69 9.90 -10.45
C ILE A 368 -3.84 10.41 -9.28
N LEU A 369 -3.45 11.67 -9.31
CA LEU A 369 -3.00 12.40 -8.12
C LEU A 369 -4.22 12.80 -7.29
N ARG A 370 -4.29 12.35 -6.03
CA ARG A 370 -5.36 12.71 -5.08
C ARG A 370 -4.84 13.65 -4.00
N GLY A 371 -5.40 14.85 -3.94
CA GLY A 371 -5.20 15.84 -2.89
C GLY A 371 -6.32 15.77 -1.86
N LEU A 372 -6.38 14.68 -1.11
CA LEU A 372 -6.98 14.66 0.22
C LEU A 372 -5.83 14.40 1.20
N PRO A 373 -5.90 14.85 2.47
CA PRO A 373 -4.84 14.56 3.43
C PRO A 373 -4.64 13.04 3.48
N THR A 374 -3.38 12.62 3.52
CA THR A 374 -2.90 11.22 3.44
C THR A 374 -2.97 10.57 2.04
N LEU A 375 -1.84 10.62 1.33
CA LEU A 375 -1.42 9.57 0.41
C LEU A 375 0.10 9.56 0.43
N ASP A 376 0.71 8.56 1.07
CA ASP A 376 2.13 8.30 0.85
C ASP A 376 2.49 6.81 0.88
N LEU A 377 3.47 6.45 0.06
CA LEU A 377 3.76 5.08 -0.37
C LEU A 377 5.19 4.71 0.03
N TYR A 378 5.39 3.97 1.12
CA TYR A 378 6.74 3.54 1.51
C TYR A 378 6.82 2.07 1.94
N GLY A 379 7.76 1.36 1.30
CA GLY A 379 8.22 0.04 1.72
C GLY A 379 9.23 0.08 2.86
N ILE A 380 9.82 -1.07 3.16
CA ILE A 380 10.80 -1.38 4.23
C ILE A 380 12.13 -0.58 4.24
N GLY A 381 12.20 0.59 3.61
CA GLY A 381 13.42 1.41 3.54
C GLY A 381 14.44 0.91 2.52
N GLY A 382 13.96 0.38 1.38
CA GLY A 382 14.82 0.08 0.23
C GLY A 382 15.48 1.35 -0.33
N THR A 383 16.58 1.16 -1.03
CA THR A 383 17.38 2.21 -1.66
C THR A 383 16.85 2.63 -3.05
N GLY A 384 15.76 2.01 -3.50
CA GLY A 384 15.04 2.38 -4.71
C GLY A 384 14.10 3.59 -4.53
N VAL A 385 13.44 3.94 -5.62
CA VAL A 385 12.41 4.99 -5.66
C VAL A 385 11.29 4.71 -4.65
N ASN A 386 10.84 5.74 -3.93
CA ASN A 386 9.77 5.65 -2.92
C ASN A 386 10.01 4.54 -1.86
N GLY A 387 11.27 4.25 -1.51
CA GLY A 387 11.62 3.22 -0.52
C GLY A 387 11.39 1.78 -0.98
N ALA A 388 11.15 1.56 -2.27
CA ALA A 388 11.11 0.24 -2.88
C ALA A 388 12.50 -0.39 -2.98
N LEU A 389 12.54 -1.70 -3.17
CA LEU A 389 13.78 -2.46 -3.28
C LEU A 389 14.48 -2.20 -4.62
N SER A 390 15.74 -1.80 -4.54
CA SER A 390 16.66 -1.71 -5.67
C SER A 390 17.29 -3.09 -5.98
N PRO A 391 17.94 -3.25 -7.15
CA PRO A 391 18.79 -4.40 -7.45
C PRO A 391 19.82 -4.71 -6.37
N GLN A 392 20.42 -3.68 -5.78
CA GLN A 392 21.42 -3.87 -4.74
C GLN A 392 20.79 -4.34 -3.43
N ASP A 393 19.58 -3.89 -3.09
CA ASP A 393 18.86 -4.37 -1.91
C ASP A 393 18.55 -5.86 -2.05
N LEU A 394 18.01 -6.27 -3.21
CA LEU A 394 17.69 -7.67 -3.52
C LEU A 394 18.94 -8.57 -3.43
N ARG A 395 20.05 -8.14 -4.06
CA ARG A 395 21.32 -8.88 -4.02
C ARG A 395 21.96 -8.90 -2.62
N THR A 396 21.75 -7.86 -1.80
CA THR A 396 22.24 -7.80 -0.41
C THR A 396 21.41 -8.70 0.50
N HIS A 397 20.09 -8.72 0.31
CA HIS A 397 19.16 -9.51 1.12
C HIS A 397 19.34 -11.01 0.92
N TYR A 398 19.52 -11.47 -0.32
CA TYR A 398 19.72 -12.89 -0.64
C TYR A 398 21.18 -13.36 -0.55
N ASP A 399 22.05 -12.63 0.16
CA ASP A 399 23.51 -12.86 0.26
C ASP A 399 24.18 -13.26 -1.07
N VAL A 400 23.98 -12.44 -2.11
CA VAL A 400 24.56 -12.71 -3.43
C VAL A 400 26.06 -12.36 -3.42
N PRO A 401 26.98 -13.30 -3.72
CA PRO A 401 28.41 -13.01 -3.77
C PRO A 401 28.71 -11.86 -4.75
N PRO A 402 29.36 -10.76 -4.33
CA PRO A 402 29.54 -9.57 -5.17
C PRO A 402 30.33 -9.80 -6.47
N ALA A 403 31.10 -10.89 -6.56
CA ALA A 403 31.86 -11.26 -7.76
C ALA A 403 31.03 -12.05 -8.80
N LEU A 404 29.77 -12.39 -8.51
CA LEU A 404 28.88 -13.12 -9.40
C LEU A 404 27.76 -12.22 -9.92
N ASP A 405 27.59 -12.22 -11.23
CA ASP A 405 26.70 -11.35 -11.99
C ASP A 405 25.93 -12.10 -13.10
N GLY A 406 26.18 -13.39 -13.30
CA GLY A 406 25.58 -14.21 -14.36
C GLY A 406 26.35 -14.16 -15.69
N THR A 407 27.54 -13.55 -15.74
CA THR A 407 28.37 -13.46 -16.95
C THR A 407 28.52 -14.82 -17.64
N GLY A 408 28.26 -14.82 -18.94
CA GLY A 408 28.36 -15.99 -19.80
C GLY A 408 27.13 -16.90 -19.82
N GLN A 409 26.07 -16.56 -19.08
CA GLN A 409 24.78 -17.25 -19.12
C GLN A 409 23.77 -16.52 -20.00
N THR A 410 22.70 -17.22 -20.40
CA THR A 410 21.52 -16.61 -21.01
C THR A 410 20.27 -17.08 -20.27
N ILE A 411 19.39 -16.15 -19.92
CA ILE A 411 18.09 -16.40 -19.32
C ILE A 411 17.03 -16.05 -20.35
N ALA A 412 16.03 -16.90 -20.53
CA ALA A 412 14.84 -16.57 -21.31
C ALA A 412 13.70 -16.14 -20.40
N VAL A 413 13.00 -15.08 -20.79
CA VAL A 413 11.73 -14.65 -20.19
C VAL A 413 10.63 -14.99 -21.18
N VAL A 414 9.58 -15.68 -20.75
CA VAL A 414 8.45 -16.05 -21.61
C VAL A 414 7.20 -15.34 -21.13
N ASP A 415 6.63 -14.48 -21.97
CA ASP A 415 5.42 -13.72 -21.67
C ASP A 415 4.40 -13.82 -22.83
N SER A 416 3.18 -13.39 -22.52
CA SER A 416 2.11 -13.06 -23.44
C SER A 416 2.51 -11.99 -24.48
N PRO A 417 1.75 -11.86 -25.59
CA PRO A 417 2.03 -10.83 -26.59
C PRO A 417 1.92 -9.41 -25.99
N GLY A 418 2.93 -8.59 -26.27
CA GLY A 418 3.01 -7.20 -25.81
C GLY A 418 3.38 -6.21 -26.92
N PRO A 419 3.64 -4.93 -26.57
CA PRO A 419 4.00 -3.88 -27.51
C PRO A 419 5.37 -4.10 -28.19
N SER A 420 5.75 -3.16 -29.06
CA SER A 420 6.98 -3.22 -29.84
C SER A 420 8.26 -3.21 -28.98
N TRP A 421 9.25 -4.01 -29.39
CA TRP A 421 10.63 -4.10 -28.84
C TRP A 421 11.14 -2.83 -28.17
N ILE A 422 11.01 -1.68 -28.85
CA ILE A 422 11.64 -0.41 -28.45
C ILE A 422 11.27 0.03 -27.03
N ASP A 423 10.06 -0.27 -26.56
CA ASP A 423 9.61 0.09 -25.23
C ASP A 423 10.43 -0.64 -24.15
N TYR A 424 10.59 -1.97 -24.28
CA TYR A 424 11.32 -2.80 -23.30
C TYR A 424 12.81 -2.43 -23.19
N ILE A 425 13.48 -2.14 -24.31
CA ILE A 425 14.91 -1.85 -24.30
C ILE A 425 15.20 -0.43 -23.80
N ASP A 426 14.34 0.55 -24.09
CA ASP A 426 14.49 1.91 -23.58
C ASP A 426 14.27 1.96 -22.06
N ASP A 427 13.27 1.21 -21.57
CA ASP A 427 12.97 1.06 -20.15
C ASP A 427 14.12 0.35 -19.40
N LEU A 428 14.55 -0.84 -19.85
CA LEU A 428 15.69 -1.57 -19.27
C LEU A 428 16.97 -0.72 -19.25
N GLN A 429 17.25 0.06 -20.31
CA GLN A 429 18.42 0.95 -20.33
C GLN A 429 18.33 2.06 -19.28
N ALA A 430 17.15 2.59 -19.00
CA ALA A 430 16.95 3.62 -17.98
C ALA A 430 17.05 3.03 -16.57
N TYR A 431 16.47 1.85 -16.33
CA TYR A 431 16.66 1.06 -15.12
C TYR A 431 18.13 0.81 -14.81
N SER A 432 18.85 0.29 -15.80
CA SER A 432 20.29 -0.01 -15.69
C SER A 432 21.09 1.23 -15.33
N ARG A 433 20.84 2.37 -15.99
CA ARG A 433 21.55 3.63 -15.73
C ARG A 433 21.28 4.18 -14.33
N ALA A 434 20.06 4.03 -13.82
CA ALA A 434 19.69 4.56 -12.51
C ALA A 434 20.30 3.76 -11.34
N PHE A 435 20.35 2.43 -11.48
CA PHE A 435 20.93 1.54 -10.46
C PHE A 435 22.40 1.17 -10.70
N GLY A 436 23.03 1.71 -11.76
CA GLY A 436 24.45 1.48 -12.05
C GLY A 436 24.77 0.11 -12.64
N LEU A 437 23.77 -0.58 -13.22
CA LEU A 437 23.93 -1.89 -13.86
C LEU A 437 24.49 -1.77 -15.30
N PRO A 438 25.02 -2.86 -15.89
CA PRO A 438 25.49 -2.88 -17.27
C PRO A 438 24.37 -2.60 -18.29
N VAL A 439 24.49 -1.49 -19.02
CA VAL A 439 23.45 -1.04 -19.96
C VAL A 439 23.42 -1.92 -21.23
N CYS A 440 22.34 -2.67 -21.45
CA CYS A 440 22.14 -3.42 -22.68
C CYS A 440 21.87 -2.49 -23.88
N ALA A 441 22.76 -2.51 -24.88
CA ALA A 441 22.63 -1.72 -26.10
C ALA A 441 21.56 -2.28 -27.06
N SER A 442 21.00 -1.48 -27.95
CA SER A 442 20.01 -1.94 -28.96
C SER A 442 20.63 -2.64 -30.20
N ALA A 443 21.85 -3.17 -30.08
CA ALA A 443 22.63 -3.72 -31.20
C ALA A 443 22.74 -5.25 -31.16
N ALA A 444 23.04 -5.85 -32.32
CA ALA A 444 23.31 -7.29 -32.41
C ALA A 444 24.50 -7.69 -31.52
N GLY A 445 24.29 -8.66 -30.63
CA GLY A 445 25.28 -9.06 -29.62
C GLY A 445 25.20 -8.30 -28.29
N SER A 446 24.10 -7.61 -28.00
CA SER A 446 23.84 -7.05 -26.67
C SER A 446 23.37 -8.10 -25.65
N CYS A 447 23.32 -7.72 -24.37
CA CYS A 447 22.71 -8.52 -23.31
C CYS A 447 21.17 -8.57 -23.32
N PHE A 448 20.49 -7.99 -24.31
CA PHE A 448 19.04 -8.12 -24.49
C PHE A 448 18.66 -8.46 -25.94
N GLN A 449 17.75 -9.41 -26.10
CA GLN A 449 17.10 -9.76 -27.36
C GLN A 449 15.60 -9.98 -27.13
N HIS A 450 14.75 -9.40 -27.98
CA HIS A 450 13.33 -9.74 -28.04
C HIS A 450 13.04 -10.62 -29.27
N VAL A 451 12.30 -11.71 -29.06
CA VAL A 451 11.76 -12.60 -30.08
C VAL A 451 10.25 -12.56 -29.98
N ASP A 452 9.59 -12.04 -31.02
CA ASP A 452 8.13 -11.98 -31.09
C ASP A 452 7.57 -13.10 -31.97
N LEU A 453 6.91 -14.08 -31.34
CA LEU A 453 6.25 -15.19 -32.05
C LEU A 453 4.87 -14.79 -32.60
N SER A 454 4.34 -13.62 -32.24
CA SER A 454 3.09 -13.09 -32.80
C SER A 454 3.25 -12.46 -34.19
N ASN A 455 4.48 -12.32 -34.68
CA ASN A 455 4.82 -11.69 -35.97
C ASN A 455 4.26 -10.26 -36.11
N GLY A 456 4.30 -9.48 -35.03
CA GLY A 456 3.84 -8.09 -34.99
C GLY A 456 2.32 -7.91 -34.87
N ALA A 457 1.55 -9.00 -34.66
CA ALA A 457 0.10 -8.93 -34.54
C ALA A 457 -0.39 -8.08 -33.35
N PHE A 458 0.47 -7.89 -32.33
CA PHE A 458 0.18 -7.13 -31.11
C PHE A 458 0.94 -5.79 -31.00
N ALA A 459 1.40 -5.23 -32.12
CA ALA A 459 1.95 -3.87 -32.18
C ALA A 459 0.85 -2.80 -31.94
N GLY A 460 0.38 -2.69 -30.69
CA GLY A 460 -0.72 -1.83 -30.25
C GLY A 460 -0.87 -1.81 -28.72
N THR A 461 -1.64 -0.85 -28.20
CA THR A 461 -1.60 -0.38 -26.80
C THR A 461 -2.23 -1.29 -25.74
N GLY A 462 -1.95 -2.59 -25.76
CA GLY A 462 -2.20 -3.48 -24.63
C GLY A 462 -1.30 -3.13 -23.43
N ASN A 463 -1.83 -3.23 -22.21
CA ASN A 463 -1.08 -2.85 -20.99
C ASN A 463 -0.66 -4.03 -20.10
N GLY A 464 -1.30 -5.20 -20.21
CA GLY A 464 -1.04 -6.36 -19.33
C GLY A 464 0.38 -6.92 -19.49
N GLY A 465 0.60 -7.77 -20.50
CA GLY A 465 1.92 -8.37 -20.79
C GLY A 465 3.05 -7.39 -21.08
N ALA A 466 2.76 -6.10 -21.28
CA ALA A 466 3.78 -5.07 -21.39
C ALA A 466 4.45 -4.78 -20.03
N THR A 467 3.64 -4.75 -18.96
CA THR A 467 4.09 -4.42 -17.61
C THR A 467 4.83 -5.62 -17.02
N GLU A 468 4.24 -6.81 -17.17
CA GLU A 468 4.78 -8.09 -16.74
C GLU A 468 6.15 -8.40 -17.37
N ALA A 469 6.25 -8.34 -18.71
CA ALA A 469 7.51 -8.61 -19.40
C ALA A 469 8.63 -7.63 -18.98
N THR A 470 8.28 -6.36 -18.70
CA THR A 470 9.24 -5.37 -18.22
C THR A 470 9.72 -5.73 -16.81
N LEU A 471 8.80 -6.10 -15.90
CA LEU A 471 9.12 -6.58 -14.56
C LEU A 471 10.07 -7.78 -14.61
N ASP A 472 9.74 -8.80 -15.40
CA ASP A 472 10.55 -10.02 -15.54
C ASP A 472 11.97 -9.72 -16.04
N ILE A 473 12.10 -8.91 -17.09
CA ILE A 473 13.40 -8.52 -17.66
C ILE A 473 14.23 -7.74 -16.63
N GLU A 474 13.62 -6.77 -15.95
CA GLU A 474 14.31 -5.95 -14.95
C GLU A 474 14.71 -6.76 -13.72
N MET A 475 13.88 -7.70 -13.25
CA MET A 475 14.21 -8.57 -12.12
C MET A 475 15.30 -9.59 -12.47
N VAL A 476 15.29 -10.14 -13.69
CA VAL A 476 16.43 -10.94 -14.20
C VAL A 476 17.71 -10.10 -14.19
N HIS A 477 17.66 -8.88 -14.72
CA HIS A 477 18.83 -7.99 -14.80
C HIS A 477 19.29 -7.51 -13.42
N ALA A 478 18.37 -7.31 -12.48
CA ALA A 478 18.65 -6.90 -11.11
C ALA A 478 19.44 -7.98 -10.35
N MET A 479 19.05 -9.26 -10.50
CA MET A 479 19.73 -10.38 -9.86
C MET A 479 21.02 -10.78 -10.58
N ALA A 480 20.99 -10.87 -11.91
CA ALA A 480 22.08 -11.33 -12.77
C ALA A 480 22.47 -10.27 -13.84
N PRO A 481 23.09 -9.14 -13.44
CA PRO A 481 23.35 -7.99 -14.32
C PRO A 481 24.33 -8.24 -15.48
N GLY A 482 25.11 -9.31 -15.44
CA GLY A 482 26.02 -9.76 -16.51
C GLY A 482 25.47 -10.88 -17.39
N ALA A 483 24.27 -11.41 -17.12
CA ALA A 483 23.61 -12.40 -17.96
C ALA A 483 23.03 -11.75 -19.23
N ASN A 484 22.88 -12.56 -20.29
CA ASN A 484 22.10 -12.18 -21.46
C ASN A 484 20.62 -12.54 -21.21
N ILE A 485 19.70 -11.72 -21.70
CA ILE A 485 18.25 -11.88 -21.54
C ILE A 485 17.62 -12.04 -22.92
N VAL A 486 16.79 -13.07 -23.09
CA VAL A 486 15.98 -13.29 -24.29
C VAL A 486 14.50 -13.25 -23.89
N LEU A 487 13.83 -12.12 -24.15
CA LEU A 487 12.37 -12.06 -24.07
C LEU A 487 11.78 -12.82 -25.26
N VAL A 488 10.91 -13.80 -25.01
CA VAL A 488 10.14 -14.52 -26.02
C VAL A 488 8.66 -14.24 -25.77
N THR A 489 8.05 -13.37 -26.57
CA THR A 489 6.61 -13.12 -26.48
C THR A 489 5.84 -14.13 -27.32
N ALA A 490 4.85 -14.78 -26.73
CA ALA A 490 4.02 -15.80 -27.35
C ALA A 490 3.20 -15.28 -28.54
N ALA A 491 2.65 -16.20 -29.34
CA ALA A 491 1.81 -15.85 -30.49
C ALA A 491 0.41 -15.35 -30.10
N SER A 492 -0.12 -15.81 -28.95
CA SER A 492 -1.33 -15.29 -28.30
C SER A 492 -1.28 -15.58 -26.79
N GLY A 493 -2.23 -15.05 -26.02
CA GLY A 493 -2.40 -15.41 -24.60
C GLY A 493 -3.09 -16.76 -24.35
N SER A 494 -3.06 -17.69 -25.31
CA SER A 494 -3.54 -19.06 -25.13
C SER A 494 -2.45 -19.94 -24.51
N LEU A 495 -2.79 -20.90 -23.64
CA LEU A 495 -1.78 -21.79 -23.04
C LEU A 495 -0.92 -22.49 -24.10
N ALA A 496 -1.52 -22.92 -25.22
CA ALA A 496 -0.79 -23.59 -26.30
C ALA A 496 0.28 -22.69 -26.93
N ASP A 497 0.00 -21.40 -27.11
CA ASP A 497 0.98 -20.45 -27.65
C ASP A 497 2.03 -20.05 -26.60
N MET A 498 1.64 -19.94 -25.32
CA MET A 498 2.57 -19.69 -24.21
C MET A 498 3.56 -20.85 -24.03
N MET A 499 3.07 -22.10 -24.05
CA MET A 499 3.95 -23.27 -24.00
C MET A 499 4.76 -23.46 -25.28
N ALA A 500 4.24 -23.10 -26.47
CA ALA A 500 5.05 -23.03 -27.68
C ALA A 500 6.20 -22.01 -27.54
N ALA A 501 6.00 -20.90 -26.83
CA ALA A 501 7.06 -19.94 -26.49
C ALA A 501 8.07 -20.49 -25.48
N VAL A 502 7.63 -21.23 -24.44
CA VAL A 502 8.52 -21.98 -23.52
C VAL A 502 9.38 -22.99 -24.29
N ASN A 503 8.75 -23.78 -25.16
CA ASN A 503 9.42 -24.79 -25.97
C ASN A 503 10.41 -24.16 -26.96
N TYR A 504 10.08 -23.00 -27.56
CA TYR A 504 11.02 -22.22 -28.37
C TYR A 504 12.20 -21.73 -27.53
N ALA A 505 11.95 -21.08 -26.38
CA ALA A 505 12.98 -20.57 -25.48
C ALA A 505 13.95 -21.66 -25.02
N ALA A 506 13.44 -22.81 -24.60
CA ALA A 506 14.24 -23.95 -24.16
C ALA A 506 15.06 -24.58 -25.30
N SER A 507 14.57 -24.53 -26.55
CA SER A 507 15.29 -25.03 -27.73
C SER A 507 16.54 -24.20 -28.09
N LEU A 508 16.63 -22.94 -27.65
CA LEU A 508 17.80 -22.10 -27.87
C LEU A 508 19.01 -22.67 -27.11
N PRO A 509 20.10 -23.10 -27.77
CA PRO A 509 21.21 -23.80 -27.11
C PRO A 509 21.83 -23.00 -25.96
N GLN A 510 21.92 -21.68 -26.10
CA GLN A 510 22.55 -20.76 -25.14
C GLN A 510 21.75 -20.52 -23.85
N VAL A 511 20.44 -20.83 -23.83
CA VAL A 511 19.57 -20.58 -22.67
C VAL A 511 19.85 -21.56 -21.54
N THR A 512 20.16 -21.04 -20.36
CA THR A 512 20.41 -21.81 -19.13
C THR A 512 19.11 -22.01 -18.33
N ALA A 513 18.32 -20.95 -18.18
CA ALA A 513 17.06 -20.93 -17.42
C ALA A 513 15.94 -20.20 -18.18
N VAL A 514 14.69 -20.60 -17.93
CA VAL A 514 13.47 -19.98 -18.46
C VAL A 514 12.61 -19.49 -17.29
N SER A 515 12.18 -18.24 -17.31
CA SER A 515 11.20 -17.64 -16.39
C SER A 515 9.82 -17.55 -17.04
N ALA A 516 8.77 -17.78 -16.25
CA ALA A 516 7.37 -17.71 -16.66
C ALA A 516 6.49 -17.14 -15.53
N SER A 517 6.22 -15.84 -15.54
CA SER A 517 5.40 -15.14 -14.55
C SER A 517 3.91 -15.11 -14.90
N TRP A 518 3.34 -16.28 -15.20
CA TRP A 518 1.95 -16.43 -15.62
C TRP A 518 1.39 -17.81 -15.24
N GLY A 519 0.07 -17.94 -15.19
CA GLY A 519 -0.58 -19.18 -14.80
C GLY A 519 -2.01 -19.33 -15.35
N TYR A 520 -2.40 -20.58 -15.56
CA TYR A 520 -3.73 -21.00 -16.00
C TYR A 520 -4.35 -21.99 -14.99
N ASP A 521 -5.66 -21.87 -14.75
CA ASP A 521 -6.43 -22.86 -13.97
C ASP A 521 -6.36 -24.24 -14.65
N TYR A 522 -5.93 -25.26 -13.89
CA TYR A 522 -5.81 -26.62 -14.37
C TYR A 522 -7.07 -27.17 -15.05
N ALA A 523 -8.26 -26.78 -14.58
CA ALA A 523 -9.53 -27.26 -15.14
C ALA A 523 -9.69 -26.88 -16.63
N ALA A 524 -9.03 -25.81 -17.08
CA ALA A 524 -9.04 -25.37 -18.48
C ALA A 524 -7.95 -26.05 -19.35
N THR A 525 -7.03 -26.81 -18.75
CA THR A 525 -5.75 -27.21 -19.39
C THR A 525 -5.46 -28.72 -19.36
N VAL A 526 -6.30 -29.52 -18.68
CA VAL A 526 -6.18 -30.98 -18.47
C VAL A 526 -5.74 -31.76 -19.71
N GLY A 527 -6.21 -31.38 -20.90
CA GLY A 527 -5.99 -32.11 -22.14
C GLY A 527 -4.61 -31.95 -22.78
N THR A 528 -3.83 -30.92 -22.43
CA THR A 528 -2.54 -30.61 -23.07
C THR A 528 -1.33 -30.93 -22.19
N ILE A 529 -1.52 -31.00 -20.87
CA ILE A 529 -0.44 -31.15 -19.88
C ILE A 529 0.42 -32.42 -20.07
N PRO A 530 -0.11 -33.60 -20.43
CA PRO A 530 0.73 -34.79 -20.63
C PRO A 530 1.80 -34.63 -21.74
N ASP A 531 1.48 -33.92 -22.82
CA ASP A 531 2.40 -33.67 -23.92
C ASP A 531 3.45 -32.62 -23.53
N GLU A 532 3.05 -31.57 -22.81
CA GLU A 532 3.95 -30.52 -22.32
C GLU A 532 4.92 -31.04 -21.24
N GLU A 533 4.47 -31.84 -20.27
CA GLU A 533 5.38 -32.48 -19.30
C GLU A 533 6.41 -33.40 -19.99
N PHE A 534 6.03 -34.05 -21.09
CA PHE A 534 6.96 -34.88 -21.87
C PHE A 534 8.01 -34.03 -22.60
N LEU A 535 7.65 -32.84 -23.12
CA LEU A 535 8.61 -31.90 -23.71
C LEU A 535 9.53 -31.28 -22.66
N LEU A 536 8.97 -30.83 -21.52
CA LEU A 536 9.75 -30.30 -20.40
C LEU A 536 10.74 -31.33 -19.86
N ALA A 537 10.35 -32.60 -19.74
CA ALA A 537 11.26 -33.69 -19.37
C ALA A 537 12.47 -33.81 -20.33
N GLN A 538 12.26 -33.63 -21.65
CA GLN A 538 13.35 -33.65 -22.62
C GLN A 538 14.29 -32.45 -22.50
N PHE A 539 13.77 -31.26 -22.20
CA PHE A 539 14.59 -30.07 -21.99
C PHE A 539 15.35 -30.12 -20.66
N VAL A 540 14.74 -30.64 -19.59
CA VAL A 540 15.43 -30.92 -18.32
C VAL A 540 16.52 -31.97 -18.50
N ALA A 541 16.30 -33.02 -19.31
CA ALA A 541 17.34 -33.99 -19.68
C ALA A 541 18.47 -33.38 -20.54
N GLN A 542 18.26 -32.21 -21.16
CA GLN A 542 19.29 -31.39 -21.81
C GLN A 542 19.90 -30.34 -20.86
N GLY A 543 19.48 -30.30 -19.59
CA GLY A 543 20.02 -29.42 -18.56
C GLY A 543 19.38 -28.04 -18.47
N LYS A 544 18.21 -27.82 -19.09
CA LYS A 544 17.46 -26.57 -18.97
C LYS A 544 16.77 -26.46 -17.61
N VAL A 545 16.71 -25.26 -17.05
CA VAL A 545 16.02 -24.95 -15.79
C VAL A 545 14.77 -24.11 -16.08
N PHE A 546 13.70 -24.30 -15.31
CA PHE A 546 12.42 -23.63 -15.51
C PHE A 546 11.89 -23.10 -14.18
N PHE A 547 11.44 -21.84 -14.14
CA PHE A 547 10.87 -21.17 -12.97
C PHE A 547 9.50 -20.58 -13.30
N ALA A 548 8.53 -20.72 -12.40
CA ALA A 548 7.19 -20.16 -12.56
C ALA A 548 6.65 -19.58 -11.26
N SER A 549 5.96 -18.44 -11.37
CA SER A 549 5.27 -17.77 -10.27
C SER A 549 4.16 -18.68 -9.72
N SER A 550 4.10 -18.92 -8.40
CA SER A 550 3.09 -19.82 -7.81
C SER A 550 1.67 -19.25 -7.79
N GLY A 551 1.51 -17.94 -8.00
CA GLY A 551 0.25 -17.22 -8.09
C GLY A 551 0.07 -16.19 -6.97
N ASP A 552 -0.83 -15.22 -7.22
CA ASP A 552 -1.00 -14.01 -6.41
C ASP A 552 -2.39 -13.93 -5.74
N ALA A 553 -3.02 -15.09 -5.54
CA ALA A 553 -4.37 -15.22 -4.98
C ALA A 553 -4.42 -15.96 -3.64
N GLY A 554 -3.26 -16.31 -3.05
CA GLY A 554 -3.19 -17.20 -1.91
C GLY A 554 -3.72 -18.60 -2.25
N GLN A 555 -4.47 -19.19 -1.33
CA GLN A 555 -5.14 -20.48 -1.48
C GLN A 555 -6.66 -20.29 -1.50
N LEU A 556 -7.14 -19.30 -2.25
CA LEU A 556 -8.57 -19.01 -2.41
C LEU A 556 -9.29 -20.15 -3.19
N PRO A 557 -10.52 -20.53 -2.78
CA PRO A 557 -11.33 -21.46 -3.56
C PRO A 557 -11.55 -20.93 -5.01
N GLY A 558 -11.20 -21.76 -6.00
CA GLY A 558 -11.25 -21.38 -7.42
C GLY A 558 -9.98 -20.70 -7.95
N PHE A 559 -8.97 -20.46 -7.12
CA PHE A 559 -7.65 -19.94 -7.50
C PHE A 559 -6.54 -20.86 -6.97
N GLY A 560 -6.75 -22.18 -7.11
CA GLY A 560 -5.79 -23.19 -6.67
C GLY A 560 -4.51 -23.20 -7.53
N PRO A 561 -3.54 -24.07 -7.18
CA PRO A 561 -2.28 -24.21 -7.90
C PRO A 561 -2.42 -24.26 -9.44
N THR A 562 -1.74 -23.35 -10.13
CA THR A 562 -1.89 -23.12 -11.58
C THR A 562 -0.79 -23.80 -12.41
N TYR A 563 -1.08 -24.08 -13.68
CA TYR A 563 -0.05 -24.50 -14.65
C TYR A 563 0.59 -23.25 -15.30
N PRO A 564 1.93 -23.13 -15.40
CA PRO A 564 2.92 -24.21 -15.31
C PRO A 564 3.54 -24.42 -13.92
N ALA A 565 3.23 -23.62 -12.90
CA ALA A 565 3.81 -23.74 -11.56
C ALA A 565 3.66 -25.15 -10.94
N ILE A 566 2.53 -25.82 -11.15
CA ILE A 566 2.35 -27.21 -10.69
C ILE A 566 3.17 -28.25 -11.45
N SER A 567 3.76 -27.94 -12.61
CA SER A 567 4.62 -28.86 -13.35
C SER A 567 5.66 -29.51 -12.46
N THR A 568 6.01 -30.76 -12.74
CA THR A 568 7.09 -31.45 -12.01
C THR A 568 8.49 -31.00 -12.46
N TYR A 569 8.57 -30.24 -13.56
CA TYR A 569 9.82 -29.76 -14.15
C TYR A 569 10.05 -28.25 -13.99
N PHE A 570 9.01 -27.48 -13.68
CA PHE A 570 9.16 -26.11 -13.18
C PHE A 570 9.43 -26.10 -11.67
N THR A 571 10.34 -25.25 -11.25
CA THR A 571 10.46 -24.79 -9.86
C THR A 571 9.42 -23.70 -9.63
N SER A 572 8.42 -23.98 -8.80
CA SER A 572 7.40 -23.03 -8.40
C SER A 572 7.95 -22.07 -7.35
N VAL A 573 7.84 -20.77 -7.61
CA VAL A 573 8.33 -19.72 -6.71
C VAL A 573 7.16 -19.00 -6.07
N GLY A 574 7.06 -19.13 -4.74
CA GLY A 574 6.10 -18.40 -3.92
C GLY A 574 6.66 -17.10 -3.36
N GLY A 575 5.85 -16.44 -2.54
CA GLY A 575 6.06 -15.07 -2.11
C GLY A 575 6.45 -14.91 -0.64
N THR A 576 7.46 -14.07 -0.38
CA THR A 576 7.76 -13.51 0.94
C THR A 576 7.45 -12.01 1.00
N ARG A 577 7.27 -11.53 2.23
CA ARG A 577 7.47 -10.15 2.61
C ARG A 577 8.83 -10.05 3.30
N ILE A 578 9.71 -9.21 2.75
CA ILE A 578 10.95 -8.84 3.44
C ILE A 578 10.60 -7.90 4.60
N GLN A 579 11.27 -8.08 5.74
CA GLN A 579 11.06 -7.22 6.93
C GLN A 579 12.16 -6.16 7.10
N ALA A 580 13.38 -6.44 6.65
CA ALA A 580 14.50 -5.50 6.57
C ALA A 580 15.47 -5.99 5.48
N VAL A 581 16.13 -5.05 4.78
CA VAL A 581 17.15 -5.39 3.79
C VAL A 581 18.45 -5.77 4.51
N ALA A 582 18.66 -7.06 4.72
CA ALA A 582 19.90 -7.59 5.29
C ALA A 582 20.08 -9.07 4.91
N PRO A 583 21.32 -9.52 4.64
CA PRO A 583 21.58 -10.95 4.61
C PRO A 583 21.29 -11.55 5.98
N SER A 584 20.68 -12.73 5.95
CA SER A 584 20.33 -13.52 7.12
C SER A 584 21.55 -14.18 7.77
N ALA A 585 21.34 -14.73 8.97
CA ALA A 585 22.38 -15.41 9.74
C ALA A 585 22.02 -16.90 9.97
N GLY A 586 21.58 -17.57 8.91
CA GLY A 586 21.11 -18.96 8.93
C GLY A 586 19.65 -19.14 9.37
N ALA A 587 18.89 -18.05 9.42
CA ALA A 587 17.43 -18.03 9.50
C ALA A 587 16.94 -16.68 8.95
N SER A 588 15.92 -16.71 8.09
CA SER A 588 15.42 -15.49 7.46
C SER A 588 14.48 -14.73 8.40
N SER A 589 14.59 -13.39 8.42
CA SER A 589 13.59 -12.52 9.05
C SER A 589 12.29 -12.38 8.23
N ASP A 590 12.29 -12.88 6.99
CA ASP A 590 11.16 -12.76 6.07
C ASP A 590 9.96 -13.54 6.58
N THR A 591 8.77 -13.11 6.15
CA THR A 591 7.52 -13.80 6.46
C THR A 591 6.77 -14.17 5.19
N GLY A 592 6.04 -15.29 5.19
CA GLY A 592 5.22 -15.70 4.04
C GLY A 592 4.23 -14.60 3.63
N TRP A 593 4.23 -14.25 2.35
CA TRP A 593 3.31 -13.26 1.78
C TRP A 593 1.89 -13.79 1.79
N LEU A 594 0.94 -12.92 2.16
CA LEU A 594 -0.45 -13.31 2.35
C LEU A 594 -1.10 -13.85 1.08
N PHE A 595 -0.66 -13.43 -0.11
CA PHE A 595 -1.21 -13.86 -1.40
C PHE A 595 -0.31 -14.84 -2.15
N SER A 596 0.75 -15.36 -1.51
CA SER A 596 1.55 -16.43 -2.10
C SER A 596 0.68 -17.63 -2.42
N GLY A 597 0.57 -17.94 -3.71
CA GLY A 597 -0.05 -19.16 -4.21
C GLY A 597 0.68 -20.39 -3.69
N GLY A 598 -0.07 -21.46 -3.48
CA GLY A 598 0.45 -22.69 -2.89
C GLY A 598 -0.65 -23.74 -2.70
N GLY A 599 -0.27 -24.90 -2.17
CA GLY A 599 -1.14 -26.03 -1.93
C GLY A 599 -0.81 -27.22 -2.84
N ALA A 600 -1.65 -28.26 -2.79
CA ALA A 600 -1.49 -29.46 -3.60
C ALA A 600 -2.57 -29.58 -4.69
N THR A 601 -2.31 -30.41 -5.70
CA THR A 601 -3.20 -30.65 -6.83
C THR A 601 -3.53 -32.14 -7.02
N PRO A 602 -4.81 -32.56 -6.98
CA PRO A 602 -5.24 -33.95 -7.25
C PRO A 602 -4.99 -34.41 -8.69
N TRP A 603 -4.52 -33.51 -9.55
CA TRP A 603 -4.35 -33.77 -10.97
C TRP A 603 -2.90 -34.05 -11.37
N MET A 604 -1.95 -33.85 -10.45
CA MET A 604 -0.54 -34.11 -10.69
C MET A 604 0.04 -34.88 -9.50
N ALA A 605 0.51 -36.11 -9.73
CA ALA A 605 1.00 -36.98 -8.66
C ALA A 605 2.25 -36.39 -8.00
N MET A 606 2.42 -36.59 -6.69
CA MET A 606 3.63 -36.15 -5.99
C MET A 606 4.87 -36.81 -6.61
N PRO A 607 5.84 -36.03 -7.11
CA PRO A 607 7.03 -36.59 -7.72
C PRO A 607 7.96 -37.19 -6.66
N SER A 608 8.71 -38.22 -7.02
CA SER A 608 9.49 -39.03 -6.06
C SER A 608 10.56 -38.24 -5.29
N TRP A 609 11.11 -37.17 -5.87
CA TRP A 609 12.03 -36.26 -5.18
C TRP A 609 11.34 -35.44 -4.09
N GLN A 610 10.10 -35.00 -4.32
CA GLN A 610 9.30 -34.29 -3.31
C GLN A 610 8.85 -35.26 -2.22
N GLN A 611 8.36 -36.44 -2.60
CA GLN A 611 7.89 -37.47 -1.68
C GLN A 611 9.00 -37.97 -0.74
N ALA A 612 10.22 -38.14 -1.25
CA ALA A 612 11.38 -38.52 -0.43
C ALA A 612 11.75 -37.47 0.63
N PHE A 613 11.52 -36.18 0.35
CA PHE A 613 11.76 -35.09 1.29
C PHE A 613 10.60 -34.93 2.29
N VAL A 614 9.37 -34.80 1.79
CA VAL A 614 8.15 -34.62 2.62
C VAL A 614 7.96 -35.81 3.56
N GLY A 615 8.22 -37.04 3.10
CA GLY A 615 8.20 -38.24 3.96
C GLY A 615 9.21 -38.26 5.11
N SER A 616 10.16 -37.30 5.16
CA SER A 616 11.13 -37.12 6.25
C SER A 616 10.82 -35.91 7.16
N SER A 617 9.84 -35.07 6.81
CA SER A 617 9.52 -33.80 7.48
C SER A 617 8.07 -33.76 7.96
N GLN A 618 7.80 -33.19 9.15
CA GLN A 618 6.44 -33.18 9.72
C GLN A 618 5.59 -32.00 9.23
N VAL A 619 4.97 -32.09 8.04
CA VAL A 619 3.94 -31.12 7.61
C VAL A 619 2.70 -31.81 7.00
N LEU A 620 1.54 -31.17 7.20
CA LEU A 620 0.20 -31.59 6.77
C LEU A 620 -0.03 -31.40 5.25
N VAL A 621 0.88 -31.90 4.42
CA VAL A 621 0.76 -31.87 2.96
C VAL A 621 0.04 -33.14 2.48
N ASN A 622 -0.74 -33.06 1.39
CA ASN A 622 -1.23 -34.26 0.72
C ASN A 622 -0.05 -34.98 0.03
N THR A 623 0.32 -36.17 0.51
CA THR A 623 1.54 -36.89 0.07
C THR A 623 1.42 -37.56 -1.30
N ASP A 624 0.23 -37.54 -1.89
CA ASP A 624 -0.07 -38.20 -3.16
C ASP A 624 -0.06 -37.20 -4.34
N GLU A 625 0.02 -35.90 -4.05
CA GLU A 625 -0.20 -34.78 -4.98
C GLU A 625 1.02 -33.83 -5.02
N ARG A 626 1.34 -33.26 -6.19
CA ARG A 626 2.41 -32.27 -6.34
C ARG A 626 2.03 -31.03 -5.54
N ALA A 627 2.83 -30.72 -4.51
CA ALA A 627 2.64 -29.55 -3.67
C ALA A 627 3.49 -28.37 -4.16
N VAL A 628 2.95 -27.15 -4.10
CA VAL A 628 3.62 -25.88 -4.44
C VAL A 628 3.52 -24.89 -3.26
N PRO A 629 4.40 -23.87 -3.18
CA PRO A 629 5.57 -23.62 -4.03
C PRO A 629 6.76 -24.50 -3.65
N ASP A 630 7.79 -24.60 -4.50
CA ASP A 630 9.04 -25.31 -4.17
C ASP A 630 9.98 -24.43 -3.32
N VAL A 631 10.03 -23.13 -3.62
CA VAL A 631 10.90 -22.11 -2.98
C VAL A 631 10.15 -20.78 -2.92
N THR A 632 10.72 -19.77 -2.26
CA THR A 632 10.15 -18.42 -2.22
C THR A 632 11.16 -17.33 -2.54
N ALA A 633 10.64 -16.15 -2.89
CA ALA A 633 11.35 -14.88 -3.02
C ALA A 633 10.37 -13.73 -2.75
N VAL A 634 10.85 -12.49 -2.72
CA VAL A 634 10.04 -11.32 -2.36
C VAL A 634 8.89 -11.11 -3.35
N ALA A 635 7.71 -10.83 -2.81
CA ALA A 635 6.47 -10.71 -3.57
C ALA A 635 5.47 -9.71 -2.98
N ASP A 636 5.71 -9.06 -1.84
CA ASP A 636 4.72 -8.20 -1.19
C ASP A 636 4.78 -6.72 -1.67
N PRO A 637 3.97 -6.29 -2.67
CA PRO A 637 4.02 -4.91 -3.18
C PRO A 637 3.60 -3.87 -2.15
N ALA A 638 2.96 -4.30 -1.06
CA ALA A 638 2.42 -3.40 -0.04
C ALA A 638 3.40 -3.08 1.09
N HIS A 639 4.52 -3.79 1.16
CA HIS A 639 5.47 -3.71 2.27
C HIS A 639 6.92 -3.77 1.80
N SER A 640 7.22 -4.63 0.82
CA SER A 640 8.53 -4.79 0.20
C SER A 640 8.41 -4.79 -1.33
N PRO A 641 7.83 -3.74 -1.94
CA PRO A 641 7.76 -3.64 -3.41
C PRO A 641 9.15 -3.55 -4.01
N VAL A 642 9.30 -4.03 -5.24
CA VAL A 642 10.49 -3.78 -6.06
C VAL A 642 10.31 -2.51 -6.88
N ALA A 643 11.38 -1.76 -7.09
CA ALA A 643 11.38 -0.68 -8.07
C ALA A 643 11.38 -1.28 -9.48
N MET A 644 10.50 -0.78 -10.35
CA MET A 644 10.44 -1.11 -11.78
C MET A 644 10.44 0.20 -12.60
N TYR A 645 11.05 0.21 -13.77
CA TYR A 645 11.02 1.36 -14.69
C TYR A 645 10.21 1.02 -15.94
N PHE A 646 8.98 1.53 -16.04
CA PHE A 646 8.06 1.15 -17.11
C PHE A 646 7.41 2.36 -17.79
N ARG A 647 7.60 2.44 -19.11
CA ARG A 647 7.22 3.53 -20.01
C ARG A 647 7.77 4.89 -19.55
N GLN A 648 9.08 4.97 -19.40
CA GLN A 648 9.82 6.19 -19.04
C GLN A 648 9.49 6.76 -17.65
N ARG A 649 9.08 5.91 -16.70
CA ARG A 649 8.77 6.30 -15.31
C ARG A 649 9.02 5.16 -14.34
N TRP A 650 9.28 5.53 -13.08
CA TRP A 650 9.28 4.58 -11.97
C TRP A 650 7.87 4.12 -11.60
N THR A 651 7.73 2.83 -11.35
CA THR A 651 6.60 2.22 -10.63
C THR A 651 7.12 1.30 -9.51
N MET A 652 6.19 0.70 -8.77
CA MET A 652 6.48 -0.20 -7.66
C MET A 652 5.60 -1.42 -7.80
N GLU A 653 6.21 -2.59 -7.95
CA GLU A 653 5.50 -3.84 -8.23
C GLU A 653 5.82 -4.91 -7.18
N GLY A 654 5.20 -6.07 -7.33
CA GLY A 654 5.35 -7.23 -6.47
C GLY A 654 4.70 -8.44 -7.14
N GLY A 655 4.15 -9.35 -6.35
CA GLY A 655 3.64 -10.63 -6.86
C GLY A 655 4.70 -11.71 -6.89
N THR A 656 4.28 -12.97 -6.96
CA THR A 656 5.16 -14.11 -7.21
C THR A 656 5.83 -14.05 -8.58
N SER A 657 5.30 -13.21 -9.47
CA SER A 657 5.95 -12.67 -10.67
C SER A 657 7.32 -12.07 -10.45
N VAL A 658 7.60 -11.45 -9.30
CA VAL A 658 8.98 -11.01 -8.97
C VAL A 658 9.88 -12.20 -8.67
N GLY A 659 9.33 -13.27 -8.10
CA GLY A 659 10.13 -14.41 -7.62
C GLY A 659 10.71 -15.28 -8.74
N ALA A 660 9.92 -15.62 -9.76
CA ALA A 660 10.37 -16.45 -10.89
C ALA A 660 11.61 -15.89 -11.63
N PRO A 661 11.65 -14.62 -12.07
CA PRO A 661 12.81 -14.03 -12.74
C PRO A 661 14.02 -13.86 -11.81
N LEU A 662 13.82 -13.56 -10.51
CA LEU A 662 14.92 -13.55 -9.54
C LEU A 662 15.55 -14.94 -9.41
N TRP A 663 14.76 -16.00 -9.31
CA TRP A 663 15.28 -17.37 -9.25
C TRP A 663 15.94 -17.84 -10.56
N ALA A 664 15.45 -17.39 -11.72
CA ALA A 664 16.15 -17.57 -12.99
C ALA A 664 17.52 -16.86 -13.00
N GLY A 665 17.61 -15.66 -12.41
CA GLY A 665 18.87 -14.97 -12.11
C GLY A 665 19.80 -15.80 -11.22
N ILE A 666 19.30 -16.33 -10.10
CA ILE A 666 20.06 -17.20 -9.17
C ILE A 666 20.62 -18.43 -9.89
N ALA A 667 19.84 -19.07 -10.77
CA ALA A 667 20.33 -20.19 -11.58
C ALA A 667 21.49 -19.80 -12.51
N ALA A 668 21.50 -18.57 -13.05
CA ALA A 668 22.64 -18.06 -13.81
C ALA A 668 23.88 -17.78 -12.93
N LEU A 669 23.71 -17.29 -11.70
CA LEU A 669 24.80 -17.11 -10.74
C LEU A 669 25.45 -18.47 -10.39
N ILE A 670 24.64 -19.49 -10.12
CA ILE A 670 25.09 -20.87 -9.92
C ILE A 670 25.85 -21.36 -11.17
N ALA A 671 25.28 -21.20 -12.36
CA ALA A 671 25.90 -21.68 -13.59
C ALA A 671 27.23 -20.96 -13.92
N GLN A 672 27.35 -19.67 -13.63
CA GLN A 672 28.61 -18.92 -13.71
C GLN A 672 29.67 -19.52 -12.77
N GLN A 673 29.34 -19.75 -11.50
CA GLN A 673 30.27 -20.35 -10.55
C GLN A 673 30.68 -21.78 -10.94
N LYS A 674 29.73 -22.60 -11.42
CA LYS A 674 30.02 -23.96 -11.90
C LYS A 674 30.93 -23.96 -13.11
N ALA A 675 30.73 -23.04 -14.06
CA ALA A 675 31.60 -22.86 -15.22
C ALA A 675 33.02 -22.41 -14.82
N ALA A 676 33.15 -21.48 -13.87
CA ALA A 676 34.44 -21.08 -13.30
C ALA A 676 35.18 -22.24 -12.61
N ALA A 677 34.44 -23.20 -12.04
CA ALA A 677 34.96 -24.44 -11.47
C ALA A 677 35.22 -25.57 -12.51
N GLY A 678 35.03 -25.33 -13.82
CA GLY A 678 35.21 -26.34 -14.87
C GLY A 678 34.11 -27.40 -14.93
N THR A 679 32.94 -27.13 -14.36
CA THR A 679 31.74 -27.99 -14.35
C THR A 679 30.57 -27.26 -15.03
N SER A 680 29.36 -27.85 -15.08
CA SER A 680 28.19 -27.15 -15.61
C SER A 680 26.93 -27.45 -14.79
N LEU A 681 26.07 -26.43 -14.65
CA LEU A 681 24.74 -26.60 -14.06
C LEU A 681 23.88 -27.55 -14.91
N ALA A 682 23.96 -27.42 -16.23
CA ALA A 682 23.25 -28.28 -17.17
C ALA A 682 23.53 -29.78 -16.95
N ALA A 683 24.77 -30.17 -16.66
CA ALA A 683 25.11 -31.57 -16.34
C ALA A 683 24.54 -32.01 -14.98
N SER A 684 24.58 -31.15 -13.96
CA SER A 684 23.95 -31.43 -12.66
C SER A 684 22.43 -31.62 -12.77
N VAL A 685 21.77 -30.76 -13.57
CA VAL A 685 20.32 -30.81 -13.82
C VAL A 685 19.95 -32.07 -14.61
N ALA A 686 20.63 -32.33 -15.73
CA ALA A 686 20.37 -33.52 -16.55
C ALA A 686 20.60 -34.85 -15.81
N ALA A 687 21.50 -34.88 -14.82
CA ALA A 687 21.78 -36.05 -13.99
C ALA A 687 20.86 -36.20 -12.77
N ALA A 688 20.07 -35.18 -12.42
CA ALA A 688 19.20 -35.20 -11.24
C ALA A 688 17.79 -35.73 -11.59
N PRO A 689 17.26 -36.72 -10.83
CA PRO A 689 15.85 -37.11 -10.95
C PRO A 689 14.94 -35.93 -10.62
N GLY A 690 14.20 -35.41 -11.60
CA GLY A 690 13.42 -34.17 -11.46
C GLY A 690 14.17 -32.87 -11.75
N GLY A 691 15.35 -32.93 -12.37
CA GLY A 691 16.06 -31.74 -12.79
C GLY A 691 16.50 -30.85 -11.63
N PHE A 692 16.27 -29.54 -11.76
CA PHE A 692 16.62 -28.55 -10.75
C PHE A 692 15.87 -28.75 -9.43
N ASN A 693 14.59 -29.13 -9.47
CA ASN A 693 13.84 -29.56 -8.27
C ASN A 693 14.53 -30.74 -7.58
N GLY A 694 15.00 -31.72 -8.35
CA GLY A 694 15.82 -32.84 -7.86
C GLY A 694 17.19 -32.47 -7.26
N LEU A 695 17.63 -31.22 -7.40
CA LEU A 695 18.78 -30.64 -6.69
C LEU A 695 18.32 -29.92 -5.42
N LEU A 696 17.27 -29.10 -5.50
CA LEU A 696 16.71 -28.32 -4.37
C LEU A 696 16.16 -29.19 -3.22
N TYR A 697 15.58 -30.35 -3.52
CA TYR A 697 15.01 -31.26 -2.52
C TYR A 697 16.05 -32.20 -1.85
N ARG A 698 17.36 -31.91 -2.00
CA ARG A 698 18.43 -32.72 -1.37
C ARG A 698 18.74 -32.24 0.04
N GLY A 699 18.89 -33.19 0.96
CA GLY A 699 19.08 -32.93 2.39
C GLY A 699 20.32 -32.11 2.78
N ASN A 700 21.30 -31.94 1.89
CA ASN A 700 22.50 -31.12 2.15
C ASN A 700 22.23 -29.60 2.13
N LEU A 701 21.08 -29.16 1.62
CA LEU A 701 20.70 -27.74 1.57
C LEU A 701 20.12 -27.21 2.89
N PHE A 702 19.77 -28.11 3.82
CA PHE A 702 19.09 -27.82 5.10
C PHE A 702 20.01 -28.02 6.30
N ALA A 703 21.30 -27.69 6.14
CA ALA A 703 22.28 -27.77 7.22
C ALA A 703 21.92 -26.81 8.36
N THR A 704 22.16 -27.22 9.61
CA THR A 704 21.87 -26.39 10.81
C THR A 704 22.81 -25.21 11.02
N ALA A 705 23.87 -25.11 10.20
CA ALA A 705 24.72 -23.93 10.09
C ALA A 705 24.73 -23.54 8.61
N ASN A 706 24.31 -22.31 8.32
CA ASN A 706 24.19 -21.72 6.97
C ASN A 706 23.38 -22.61 6.00
N PRO A 707 22.08 -22.83 6.26
CA PRO A 707 21.18 -23.45 5.28
C PRO A 707 21.11 -22.64 3.99
N ALA A 708 21.11 -23.32 2.85
CA ALA A 708 20.97 -22.71 1.53
C ALA A 708 19.53 -22.28 1.20
N LEU A 709 18.56 -22.88 1.90
CA LEU A 709 17.14 -22.57 1.84
C LEU A 709 16.68 -22.35 3.28
N GLU A 710 16.39 -21.11 3.60
CA GLU A 710 16.11 -20.70 4.97
C GLU A 710 14.62 -20.77 5.31
N ALA A 711 14.33 -21.28 6.51
CA ALA A 711 13.00 -21.16 7.08
C ALA A 711 12.65 -19.68 7.33
N LEU A 712 11.45 -19.29 6.91
CA LEU A 712 10.88 -17.97 7.17
C LEU A 712 10.52 -17.82 8.66
N ALA A 713 10.60 -16.59 9.19
CA ALA A 713 10.28 -16.26 10.59
C ALA A 713 8.80 -16.50 10.97
N GLY A 714 7.92 -16.72 9.98
CA GLY A 714 6.52 -17.03 10.16
C GLY A 714 5.67 -16.55 8.98
N GLY A 715 4.36 -16.43 9.19
CA GLY A 715 3.40 -15.99 8.17
C GLY A 715 2.40 -17.07 7.78
N THR A 716 1.46 -16.69 6.91
CA THR A 716 0.39 -17.54 6.39
C THR A 716 -0.02 -17.06 5.00
N SER A 717 -0.43 -17.97 4.12
CA SER A 717 -1.20 -17.64 2.92
C SER A 717 -2.66 -17.35 3.30
N PHE A 718 -3.41 -16.71 2.40
CA PHE A 718 -4.83 -16.45 2.57
C PHE A 718 -5.66 -17.67 2.16
N ALA A 719 -6.55 -18.13 3.02
CA ALA A 719 -7.55 -19.16 2.72
C ALA A 719 -8.90 -18.76 3.30
N GLN A 720 -9.98 -18.97 2.55
CA GLN A 720 -11.35 -18.63 2.97
C GLN A 720 -12.07 -19.86 3.54
N GLU A 721 -12.62 -19.72 4.75
CA GLU A 721 -13.58 -20.63 5.44
C GLU A 721 -13.19 -22.11 5.67
N VAL A 722 -12.01 -22.58 5.24
CA VAL A 722 -11.49 -23.90 5.60
C VAL A 722 -10.30 -23.77 6.55
N SER A 723 -10.25 -24.60 7.60
CA SER A 723 -9.09 -24.76 8.49
C SER A 723 -7.93 -25.42 7.74
N CYS A 724 -7.23 -24.62 6.92
CA CYS A 724 -6.08 -25.06 6.15
C CYS A 724 -4.86 -25.25 7.07
N GLY A 725 -4.60 -26.51 7.46
CA GLY A 725 -3.48 -26.88 8.34
C GLY A 725 -2.08 -26.65 7.73
N SER A 726 -1.99 -26.44 6.42
CA SER A 726 -0.75 -26.18 5.68
C SER A 726 -0.56 -24.73 5.23
N CYS A 727 -1.57 -23.85 5.38
CA CYS A 727 -1.51 -22.44 5.00
C CYS A 727 -0.68 -21.56 5.97
N SER A 728 0.06 -22.17 6.90
CA SER A 728 0.92 -21.46 7.85
C SER A 728 2.36 -21.87 7.64
N VAL A 729 3.25 -20.89 7.68
CA VAL A 729 4.69 -21.14 7.72
C VAL A 729 5.02 -21.89 9.00
N VAL A 730 5.66 -23.05 8.83
CA VAL A 730 6.15 -23.91 9.90
C VAL A 730 7.56 -24.39 9.54
N PRO A 731 8.37 -24.88 10.49
CA PRO A 731 9.68 -25.44 10.17
C PRO A 731 9.59 -26.62 9.17
N GLY A 732 10.36 -26.56 8.10
CA GLY A 732 10.31 -27.52 6.99
C GLY A 732 9.34 -27.12 5.86
N TYR A 733 9.17 -28.02 4.89
CA TYR A 733 8.37 -27.75 3.69
C TYR A 733 6.91 -27.41 4.02
N ASN A 734 6.37 -26.29 3.53
CA ASN A 734 4.95 -25.96 3.68
C ASN A 734 4.38 -25.20 2.48
N ASP A 735 3.06 -25.19 2.33
CA ASP A 735 2.32 -24.66 1.17
C ASP A 735 2.30 -23.11 1.09
N VAL A 736 3.25 -22.44 1.75
CA VAL A 736 3.48 -21.00 1.71
C VAL A 736 4.95 -20.69 1.43
N ALA A 737 5.85 -21.30 2.20
CA ALA A 737 7.29 -21.08 2.10
C ALA A 737 8.00 -22.04 1.12
N GLY A 738 7.32 -23.10 0.68
CA GLY A 738 7.99 -24.24 0.06
C GLY A 738 9.10 -24.73 0.97
N LEU A 739 10.29 -24.94 0.41
CA LEU A 739 11.52 -25.27 1.13
C LEU A 739 12.16 -24.08 1.89
N GLY A 740 11.76 -22.84 1.60
CA GLY A 740 12.34 -21.63 2.19
C GLY A 740 12.65 -20.51 1.19
N THR A 741 13.40 -19.52 1.65
CA THR A 741 13.94 -18.40 0.83
C THR A 741 15.46 -18.59 0.67
N PRO A 742 16.11 -18.14 -0.43
CA PRO A 742 17.49 -18.50 -0.72
C PRO A 742 18.51 -17.66 0.06
N ASP A 743 19.52 -18.33 0.63
CA ASP A 743 20.84 -17.76 0.87
C ASP A 743 21.70 -18.14 -0.35
N VAL A 744 22.00 -17.19 -1.23
CA VAL A 744 22.59 -17.47 -2.55
C VAL A 744 24.05 -17.93 -2.43
N ALA A 745 24.82 -17.39 -1.49
CA ALA A 745 26.18 -17.85 -1.24
C ALA A 745 26.22 -19.32 -0.80
N SER A 746 25.35 -19.72 0.14
CA SER A 746 25.25 -21.08 0.66
C SER A 746 24.64 -22.05 -0.36
N LEU A 747 23.66 -21.60 -1.15
CA LEU A 747 23.09 -22.36 -2.27
C LEU A 747 24.14 -22.64 -3.35
N ILE A 748 24.96 -21.65 -3.71
CA ILE A 748 26.06 -21.81 -4.66
C ILE A 748 27.15 -22.75 -4.11
N ALA A 749 27.45 -22.69 -2.81
CA ALA A 749 28.41 -23.59 -2.17
C ALA A 749 27.93 -25.06 -2.12
N ALA A 750 26.62 -25.30 -2.22
CA ALA A 750 26.02 -26.62 -2.14
C ALA A 750 25.78 -27.32 -3.51
N PHE A 751 25.98 -26.62 -4.63
CA PHE A 751 25.63 -27.05 -6.01
C PHE A 751 26.81 -27.54 -6.86
#